data_AF-A0A1D2U2E8-F1
#
_entry.id   AF-A0A1D2U2E8-F1
#
_cell.length_a   1.000
_cell.length_b   1.000
_cell.length_c   1.000
_cell.angle_alpha   90.00
_cell.angle_beta   90.00
_cell.angle_gamma   90.00
#
_symmetry.space_group_name_H-M   'P 1'
#
loop_
_entity.id
_entity.type
_entity.pdbx_description
1 polymer ?
#
loop_
_entity_poly.entity_id
_entity_poly.type
_entity_poly.pdbx_seq_one_letter_code
_entity_poly.pdbx_strand_id
1 'polypeptide(L)'
;MPIKLIPAGTGYARMTEAVTTEYGQLIDLVRQAVRDKLRLSANGDYYVDVRGIWPDRVVVAFKGRLYSYAYTVAADNTVALGDAAEVVADYAPVGSASTVPAGASSTVAAAVREAVAADGSVVFREAADGAIEVTIVKAGRSGNRNYYPDATLREAVPQFEGVRVFAKSDADHIAGKGKDVRNLIGGIYGVRFVEGKATDTGALVGTFRAIDPTDAAVTKMVEAVKRGMQSLLGLSIDAFARTKPRQVGKERLTEAVKFTKVISVDLIVEPGAGGGLDRLTEAAADPTTTNEGSEMPLWKQRMLEAIKAKDPAKHATINVDTISDDDLVRVHESVCGSLLPEPGTQRVAEAQDAPLTRADLAVFELRAAARERIGAAKLPAPSKERLLSQIATAGADRLTEAAVGELITAEGGYVARLTESGTVRVPMFGNGAITVGDRSLTMRDMLDAFWDPAHKDHGRVQSFKECYVEMTGDRLVTGRLRECDQSRLAESMGSSTLSEVLGDSVTRRMLAEYRAAVDFDGWRQIVNVVPLSDFRMQHRTRWGGYGDLPTVAEGADYQPLSSPGDEEATYKAGKKGGTEDVTLEMIKNDDVGVIRRIPTKLSRAAKRTLAKFVFDFLRTNPVIYDTKALFHVDHANLFTAALDKAALAAHRLAMLKQTELSSNDRIGITPSRLIVPVELQETAVDLFKLSTNNEKTFIQSLTMNIIPVWYWMDPNDWCTAADPADIPGIEIGFLDGQQEPELFVQDSPTVGSMFAADKLTYKLRHIYGGAVTDYRAFTKAVVA
;
A
#
# COMPACT_ATOMS: atom_id res chain seq x y z
N MET A 1 52.49 -9.44 29.42
CA MET A 1 51.28 -9.83 28.66
C MET A 1 50.75 -8.58 27.97
N PRO A 2 50.81 -8.47 26.62
CA PRO A 2 50.31 -7.28 25.92
C PRO A 2 48.79 -7.41 25.69
N ILE A 3 48.03 -6.42 26.15
CA ILE A 3 46.59 -6.29 25.88
C ILE A 3 46.40 -5.45 24.61
N LYS A 4 45.72 -6.04 23.63
CA LYS A 4 45.38 -5.50 22.31
C LYS A 4 44.40 -4.32 22.42
N LEU A 5 44.71 -3.18 21.78
CA LEU A 5 43.72 -2.14 21.47
C LEU A 5 42.71 -2.66 20.44
N ILE A 6 41.42 -2.39 20.66
CA ILE A 6 40.34 -2.63 19.69
C ILE A 6 40.26 -1.43 18.74
N PRO A 7 40.30 -1.60 17.40
CA PRO A 7 40.27 -0.51 16.44
C PRO A 7 38.87 0.10 16.26
N ALA A 8 38.84 1.37 15.82
CA ALA A 8 37.65 2.18 15.56
C ALA A 8 36.56 1.43 14.75
N GLY A 9 35.32 1.54 15.23
CA GLY A 9 34.22 0.63 14.91
C GLY A 9 33.91 0.45 13.43
N THR A 10 34.02 -0.79 12.97
CA THR A 10 33.29 -1.33 11.81
C THR A 10 31.82 -1.45 12.17
N GLY A 11 30.94 -0.69 11.52
CA GLY A 11 29.49 -0.85 11.67
C GLY A 11 29.03 -2.09 10.91
N TYR A 12 28.16 -2.91 11.53
CA TYR A 12 27.36 -3.88 10.79
C TYR A 12 26.16 -3.13 10.21
N ALA A 13 26.09 -3.04 8.89
CA ALA A 13 24.96 -2.42 8.20
C ALA A 13 24.21 -3.47 7.40
N ARG A 14 22.87 -3.39 7.43
CA ARG A 14 22.02 -4.08 6.46
C ARG A 14 22.12 -3.33 5.14
N MET A 15 22.42 -4.02 4.05
CA MET A 15 22.47 -3.48 2.70
C MET A 15 21.33 -4.09 1.90
N THR A 16 20.56 -3.22 1.23
CA THR A 16 19.35 -3.55 0.49
C THR A 16 19.32 -2.70 -0.78
N GLU A 17 19.19 -3.33 -1.95
CA GLU A 17 19.58 -2.76 -3.25
C GLU A 17 18.37 -2.56 -4.18
N ALA A 18 17.61 -1.48 -4.04
CA ALA A 18 16.59 -1.08 -5.02
C ALA A 18 16.79 0.39 -5.41
N VAL A 19 16.79 0.69 -6.72
CA VAL A 19 16.97 2.06 -7.23
C VAL A 19 15.70 2.87 -7.00
N THR A 20 15.83 4.16 -6.69
CA THR A 20 14.74 5.11 -6.86
C THR A 20 14.67 5.53 -8.34
N THR A 21 13.79 4.89 -9.13
CA THR A 21 13.37 5.18 -10.54
C THR A 21 14.29 6.06 -11.41
N GLU A 22 15.01 5.42 -12.36
CA GLU A 22 15.89 6.07 -13.36
C GLU A 22 15.15 6.93 -14.39
N TYR A 23 13.86 6.66 -14.63
CA TYR A 23 13.07 7.40 -15.63
C TYR A 23 12.93 8.89 -15.28
N GLY A 24 12.92 9.22 -13.98
CA GLY A 24 12.93 10.60 -13.51
C GLY A 24 14.23 11.34 -13.85
N GLN A 25 15.37 10.65 -13.76
CA GLN A 25 16.68 11.24 -14.03
C GLN A 25 16.89 11.53 -15.53
N LEU A 26 16.43 10.63 -16.40
CA LEU A 26 16.44 10.86 -17.85
C LEU A 26 15.57 12.08 -18.22
N ILE A 27 14.36 12.17 -17.64
CA ILE A 27 13.48 13.31 -17.85
C ILE A 27 14.14 14.60 -17.40
N ASP A 28 14.82 14.61 -16.25
CA ASP A 28 15.48 15.82 -15.73
C ASP A 28 16.71 16.22 -16.55
N LEU A 29 17.51 15.28 -17.03
CA LEU A 29 18.65 15.55 -17.93
C LEU A 29 18.19 16.14 -19.27
N VAL A 30 17.18 15.52 -19.90
CA VAL A 30 16.62 15.99 -21.17
C VAL A 30 15.91 17.33 -20.99
N ARG A 31 15.18 17.53 -19.88
CA ARG A 31 14.54 18.80 -19.52
C ARG A 31 15.56 19.91 -19.30
N GLN A 32 16.69 19.62 -18.65
CA GLN A 32 17.77 20.59 -18.42
C GLN A 32 18.43 21.00 -19.74
N ALA A 33 18.72 20.05 -20.62
CA ALA A 33 19.25 20.36 -21.95
C ALA A 33 18.30 21.23 -22.79
N VAL A 34 16.98 20.98 -22.73
CA VAL A 34 15.99 21.79 -23.45
C VAL A 34 15.92 23.21 -22.85
N ARG A 35 16.01 23.33 -21.53
CA ARG A 35 16.06 24.62 -20.83
C ARG A 35 17.28 25.45 -21.25
N ASP A 36 18.45 24.81 -21.32
CA ASP A 36 19.70 25.46 -21.73
C ASP A 36 19.63 25.91 -23.20
N LYS A 37 19.07 25.08 -24.10
CA LYS A 37 18.86 25.42 -25.51
C LYS A 37 17.89 26.60 -25.71
N LEU A 38 16.86 26.70 -24.86
CA LEU A 38 15.90 27.80 -24.85
C LEU A 38 16.42 29.07 -24.14
N ARG A 39 17.65 29.05 -23.60
CA ARG A 39 18.30 30.15 -22.87
C ARG A 39 17.45 30.71 -21.72
N LEU A 40 16.72 29.84 -21.03
CA LEU A 40 15.91 30.21 -19.88
C LEU A 40 16.82 30.33 -18.65
N SER A 41 16.85 31.49 -17.99
CA SER A 41 17.66 31.69 -16.80
C SER A 41 17.12 30.87 -15.62
N ALA A 42 17.99 30.52 -14.66
CA ALA A 42 17.61 29.78 -13.43
C ALA A 42 16.53 30.49 -12.58
N ASN A 43 16.29 31.78 -12.84
CA ASN A 43 15.28 32.63 -12.18
C ASN A 43 14.15 33.09 -13.13
N GLY A 44 13.95 32.45 -14.29
CA GLY A 44 12.90 32.80 -15.24
C GLY A 44 11.63 31.94 -15.09
N ASP A 45 10.46 32.57 -15.15
CA ASP A 45 9.10 32.02 -14.92
C ASP A 45 8.62 30.91 -15.89
N TYR A 46 9.48 30.33 -16.72
CA TYR A 46 9.09 29.37 -17.73
C TYR A 46 9.62 27.97 -17.40
N TYR A 47 8.72 27.12 -16.89
CA TYR A 47 8.95 25.68 -16.76
C TYR A 47 8.89 25.02 -18.14
N VAL A 48 9.87 24.16 -18.45
CA VAL A 48 9.86 23.31 -19.66
C VAL A 48 8.89 22.15 -19.40
N ASP A 49 7.66 22.29 -19.90
CA ASP A 49 6.61 21.29 -19.77
C ASP A 49 6.81 20.15 -20.79
N VAL A 50 7.34 19.01 -20.32
CA VAL A 50 7.55 17.81 -21.15
C VAL A 50 6.23 17.05 -21.28
N ARG A 51 5.68 16.99 -22.50
CA ARG A 51 4.38 16.35 -22.81
C ARG A 51 4.50 14.87 -23.16
N GLY A 52 5.68 14.46 -23.61
CA GLY A 52 6.00 13.07 -23.90
C GLY A 52 7.47 12.91 -24.20
N ILE A 53 8.06 11.78 -23.80
CA ILE A 53 9.44 11.43 -24.07
C ILE A 53 9.49 10.02 -24.67
N TRP A 54 10.19 9.91 -25.79
CA TRP A 54 10.43 8.66 -26.53
C TRP A 54 11.94 8.40 -26.58
N PRO A 55 12.39 7.23 -27.04
CA PRO A 55 13.82 6.92 -27.12
C PRO A 55 14.65 7.87 -28.00
N ASP A 56 14.01 8.50 -29.00
CA ASP A 56 14.67 9.32 -30.02
C ASP A 56 14.31 10.82 -29.94
N ARG A 57 13.22 11.17 -29.22
CA ARG A 57 12.69 12.54 -29.21
C ARG A 57 11.95 12.88 -27.91
N VAL A 58 11.94 14.16 -27.57
CA VAL A 58 11.14 14.73 -26.49
C VAL A 58 10.19 15.78 -27.06
N VAL A 59 8.93 15.75 -26.65
CA VAL A 59 7.94 16.77 -27.01
C VAL A 59 7.72 17.66 -25.80
N VAL A 60 7.93 18.97 -25.99
CA VAL A 60 7.76 19.98 -24.96
C VAL A 60 6.75 21.02 -25.38
N ALA A 61 5.94 21.49 -24.44
CA ALA A 61 5.07 22.64 -24.64
C ALA A 61 5.84 23.91 -24.30
N PHE A 62 5.95 24.82 -25.26
CA PHE A 62 6.58 26.13 -25.07
C PHE A 62 5.71 27.21 -25.70
N LYS A 63 5.32 28.22 -24.91
CA LYS A 63 4.44 29.34 -25.33
C LYS A 63 3.14 28.90 -26.03
N GLY A 64 2.54 27.80 -25.58
CA GLY A 64 1.25 27.30 -26.11
C GLY A 64 1.36 26.49 -27.41
N ARG A 65 2.56 26.14 -27.87
CA ARG A 65 2.82 25.26 -29.01
C ARG A 65 3.65 24.06 -28.59
N LEU A 66 3.51 22.93 -29.29
CA LEU A 66 4.29 21.72 -29.02
C LEU A 66 5.48 21.67 -29.98
N TYR A 67 6.66 21.41 -29.42
CA TYR A 67 7.90 21.25 -30.16
C TYR A 67 8.51 19.89 -29.84
N SER A 68 8.82 19.13 -30.87
CA SER A 68 9.61 17.90 -30.80
C SER A 68 11.08 18.23 -30.98
N TYR A 69 11.92 17.77 -30.06
CA TYR A 69 13.38 17.82 -30.14
C TYR A 69 13.90 16.39 -30.22
N ALA A 70 14.65 16.05 -31.26
CA ALA A 70 15.43 14.82 -31.24
C ALA A 70 16.51 14.93 -30.15
N TYR A 71 16.76 13.88 -29.38
CA TYR A 71 17.83 13.88 -28.40
C TYR A 71 18.65 12.60 -28.46
N THR A 72 19.92 12.73 -28.11
CA THR A 72 20.83 11.60 -27.90
C THR A 72 21.50 11.78 -26.55
N VAL A 73 21.66 10.69 -25.81
CA VAL A 73 22.34 10.68 -24.51
C VAL A 73 23.67 9.97 -24.70
N ALA A 74 24.76 10.69 -24.48
CA ALA A 74 26.10 10.11 -24.53
C ALA A 74 26.39 9.31 -23.25
N ALA A 75 27.40 8.45 -23.29
CA ALA A 75 27.78 7.56 -22.18
C ALA A 75 28.24 8.31 -20.90
N ASP A 76 28.46 9.63 -20.99
CA ASP A 76 28.81 10.52 -19.88
C ASP A 76 27.59 11.30 -19.32
N ASN A 77 26.37 10.90 -19.69
CA ASN A 77 25.10 11.56 -19.34
C ASN A 77 24.96 12.99 -19.89
N THR A 78 25.72 13.36 -20.93
CA THR A 78 25.46 14.59 -21.67
C THR A 78 24.35 14.38 -22.70
N VAL A 79 23.42 15.32 -22.79
CA VAL A 79 22.28 15.26 -23.73
C VAL A 79 22.52 16.24 -24.87
N ALA A 80 22.60 15.73 -26.09
CA ALA A 80 22.66 16.54 -27.31
C ALA A 80 21.27 16.63 -27.95
N LEU A 81 20.80 17.86 -28.21
CA LEU A 81 19.48 18.15 -28.79
C LEU A 81 19.57 18.59 -30.25
N GLY A 82 18.84 17.91 -31.13
CA GLY A 82 18.58 18.31 -32.51
C GLY A 82 17.64 19.52 -32.63
N ASP A 83 17.40 19.96 -33.86
CA ASP A 83 16.56 21.14 -34.13
C ASP A 83 15.09 20.93 -33.76
N ALA A 84 14.40 22.02 -33.43
CA ALA A 84 13.00 21.99 -33.00
C ALA A 84 12.07 21.80 -34.20
N ALA A 85 11.16 20.83 -34.13
CA ALA A 85 10.06 20.65 -35.07
C ALA A 85 8.71 20.89 -34.38
N GLU A 86 7.89 21.79 -34.91
CA GLU A 86 6.53 22.02 -34.37
C GLU A 86 5.64 20.81 -34.66
N VAL A 87 4.94 20.30 -33.64
CA VAL A 87 4.07 19.13 -33.73
C VAL A 87 2.67 19.46 -33.21
N VAL A 88 1.66 18.72 -33.65
CA VAL A 88 0.27 18.86 -33.20
C VAL A 88 -0.18 17.53 -32.62
N ALA A 89 -0.92 17.57 -31.51
CA ALA A 89 -1.49 16.37 -30.91
C ALA A 89 -2.73 15.94 -31.71
N ASP A 90 -2.71 14.72 -32.25
CA ASP A 90 -3.85 14.09 -32.92
C ASP A 90 -4.41 12.95 -32.06
N TYR A 91 -5.73 12.81 -32.01
CA TYR A 91 -6.42 11.83 -31.17
C TYR A 91 -6.75 10.58 -31.99
N ALA A 92 -6.03 9.48 -31.71
CA ALA A 92 -6.36 8.15 -32.23
C ALA A 92 -7.09 7.34 -31.13
N PRO A 93 -8.38 6.99 -31.29
CA PRO A 93 -9.08 6.15 -30.33
C PRO A 93 -8.50 4.72 -30.37
N VAL A 94 -8.05 4.21 -29.23
CA VAL A 94 -7.65 2.80 -29.10
C VAL A 94 -8.91 1.95 -28.97
N GLY A 95 -9.34 1.40 -30.12
CA GLY A 95 -10.50 0.54 -30.21
C GLY A 95 -10.31 -0.78 -29.44
N SER A 96 -11.29 -1.05 -28.58
CA SER A 96 -11.56 -2.33 -27.95
C SER A 96 -11.57 -3.48 -28.98
N ALA A 97 -11.02 -4.61 -28.56
CA ALA A 97 -11.06 -5.88 -29.28
C ALA A 97 -12.46 -6.17 -29.85
N SER A 98 -12.54 -6.39 -31.17
CA SER A 98 -13.57 -7.25 -31.76
C SER A 98 -13.21 -7.68 -33.19
N THR A 99 -13.30 -9.00 -33.34
CA THR A 99 -13.84 -9.73 -34.51
C THR A 99 -13.24 -9.47 -35.88
N VAL A 100 -12.57 -10.50 -36.38
CA VAL A 100 -12.34 -10.77 -37.80
C VAL A 100 -13.67 -10.85 -38.55
N PRO A 101 -13.79 -10.22 -39.73
CA PRO A 101 -14.55 -10.80 -40.83
C PRO A 101 -13.62 -11.24 -41.96
N ALA A 102 -13.99 -12.37 -42.55
CA ALA A 102 -13.31 -13.05 -43.63
C ALA A 102 -13.49 -12.35 -44.99
N GLY A 103 -12.44 -12.44 -45.82
CA GLY A 103 -12.58 -12.78 -47.24
C GLY A 103 -12.55 -11.64 -48.26
N ALA A 104 -11.38 -11.47 -48.89
CA ALA A 104 -11.09 -11.25 -50.34
C ALA A 104 -9.95 -10.23 -50.49
N SER A 105 -8.69 -10.67 -50.55
CA SER A 105 -7.96 -11.27 -51.70
C SER A 105 -7.22 -10.22 -52.56
N SER A 106 -5.89 -10.26 -52.40
CA SER A 106 -4.81 -10.21 -53.42
C SER A 106 -4.78 -9.01 -54.39
N THR A 107 -3.65 -8.33 -54.62
CA THR A 107 -2.31 -8.82 -55.01
C THR A 107 -1.28 -7.71 -54.71
N VAL A 108 -0.07 -7.96 -54.20
CA VAL A 108 1.10 -8.51 -54.91
C VAL A 108 2.05 -9.26 -53.93
N ALA A 109 2.49 -10.44 -54.36
CA ALA A 109 3.51 -11.33 -53.78
C ALA A 109 4.95 -10.83 -54.09
N ALA A 110 6.07 -11.30 -53.52
CA ALA A 110 6.40 -12.52 -52.82
C ALA A 110 7.71 -12.33 -52.03
N ALA A 111 7.89 -13.17 -51.01
CA ALA A 111 9.12 -13.36 -50.25
C ALA A 111 10.11 -14.30 -50.98
N VAL A 112 11.42 -14.17 -50.74
CA VAL A 112 12.32 -15.14 -50.05
C VAL A 112 13.78 -14.60 -50.09
N ARG A 113 14.44 -14.83 -48.95
CA ARG A 113 15.80 -14.56 -48.46
C ARG A 113 16.98 -14.63 -49.45
N GLU A 114 18.02 -13.84 -49.16
CA GLU A 114 19.39 -14.36 -49.07
C GLU A 114 20.27 -13.52 -48.12
N ALA A 115 21.15 -14.21 -47.40
CA ALA A 115 22.09 -13.70 -46.42
C ALA A 115 23.52 -13.80 -46.96
N VAL A 116 24.42 -12.88 -46.59
CA VAL A 116 25.88 -13.11 -46.44
C VAL A 116 26.43 -11.97 -45.56
N ALA A 117 27.27 -12.13 -44.53
CA ALA A 117 27.64 -13.22 -43.62
C ALA A 117 28.51 -12.59 -42.51
N ALA A 118 28.34 -13.03 -41.26
CA ALA A 118 29.44 -13.31 -40.31
C ALA A 118 28.85 -13.82 -38.98
N ASP A 119 29.18 -15.07 -38.68
CA ASP A 119 29.31 -15.75 -37.38
C ASP A 119 28.15 -15.85 -36.37
N GLY A 120 27.79 -17.11 -36.10
CA GLY A 120 27.67 -17.59 -34.72
C GLY A 120 26.28 -17.82 -34.13
N SER A 121 25.28 -18.26 -34.89
CA SER A 121 23.98 -18.64 -34.29
C SER A 121 24.00 -20.05 -33.70
N VAL A 122 24.20 -20.13 -32.37
CA VAL A 122 23.89 -21.33 -31.58
C VAL A 122 22.36 -21.46 -31.46
N VAL A 123 21.85 -22.63 -31.83
CA VAL A 123 20.42 -23.00 -31.77
C VAL A 123 19.94 -22.99 -30.31
N PHE A 124 18.82 -22.31 -30.04
CA PHE A 124 18.12 -22.35 -28.74
C PHE A 124 17.58 -23.77 -28.46
N ARG A 125 18.01 -24.41 -27.38
CA ARG A 125 17.31 -25.55 -26.76
C ARG A 125 16.93 -25.22 -25.32
N GLU A 126 15.74 -25.64 -24.95
CA GLU A 126 15.13 -25.45 -23.64
C GLU A 126 15.74 -26.43 -22.63
N ALA A 127 16.22 -25.93 -21.50
CA ALA A 127 16.54 -26.78 -20.35
C ALA A 127 15.22 -27.19 -19.68
N ALA A 128 14.98 -28.50 -19.60
CA ALA A 128 13.71 -29.07 -19.13
C ALA A 128 13.38 -28.77 -17.65
N ASP A 129 14.31 -28.17 -16.91
CA ASP A 129 14.24 -27.90 -15.47
C ASP A 129 14.01 -26.42 -15.11
N GLY A 130 13.93 -25.51 -16.10
CA GLY A 130 13.65 -24.08 -15.87
C GLY A 130 14.80 -23.31 -15.21
N ALA A 131 16.03 -23.83 -15.25
CA ALA A 131 17.20 -23.19 -14.67
C ALA A 131 17.69 -21.99 -15.51
N ILE A 132 18.02 -20.88 -14.84
CA ILE A 132 18.46 -19.63 -15.47
C ILE A 132 19.80 -19.20 -14.86
N GLU A 133 20.82 -18.94 -15.68
CA GLU A 133 22.03 -18.24 -15.29
C GLU A 133 21.68 -16.76 -15.04
N VAL A 134 22.04 -16.29 -13.85
CA VAL A 134 21.67 -14.96 -13.34
C VAL A 134 22.90 -14.25 -12.79
N THR A 135 22.99 -12.95 -13.05
CA THR A 135 23.91 -12.07 -12.36
C THR A 135 23.26 -11.63 -11.05
N ILE A 136 23.87 -11.97 -9.93
CA ILE A 136 23.39 -11.66 -8.59
C ILE A 136 23.68 -10.19 -8.25
N VAL A 137 24.92 -9.76 -8.48
CA VAL A 137 25.39 -8.40 -8.19
C VAL A 137 26.64 -8.08 -9.01
N LYS A 138 26.77 -6.84 -9.49
CA LYS A 138 27.98 -6.32 -10.15
C LYS A 138 28.84 -5.55 -9.16
N ALA A 139 30.15 -5.64 -9.32
CA ALA A 139 31.11 -4.84 -8.58
C ALA A 139 31.00 -3.36 -8.98
N GLY A 140 31.41 -2.48 -8.06
CA GLY A 140 31.42 -1.05 -8.26
C GLY A 140 30.31 -0.32 -7.49
N ARG A 141 29.92 0.85 -8.01
CA ARG A 141 28.94 1.75 -7.38
C ARG A 141 27.52 1.25 -7.64
N SER A 142 26.72 1.15 -6.58
CA SER A 142 25.28 0.91 -6.66
C SER A 142 24.47 2.21 -6.64
N GLY A 143 23.22 2.15 -7.11
CA GLY A 143 22.24 3.24 -7.05
C GLY A 143 21.96 3.74 -5.62
N ASN A 144 22.15 2.90 -4.60
CA ASN A 144 21.90 3.21 -3.19
C ASN A 144 23.12 3.75 -2.43
N ARG A 145 24.10 4.32 -3.16
CA ARG A 145 25.35 4.89 -2.60
C ARG A 145 26.22 3.86 -1.85
N ASN A 146 26.01 2.59 -2.16
CA ASN A 146 26.85 1.49 -1.70
C ASN A 146 27.94 1.21 -2.73
N TYR A 147 29.06 0.67 -2.27
CA TYR A 147 30.19 0.30 -3.13
C TYR A 147 30.63 -1.12 -2.83
N TYR A 148 30.70 -1.96 -3.88
CA TYR A 148 31.04 -3.38 -3.81
C TYR A 148 32.39 -3.65 -4.50
N PRO A 149 33.49 -3.82 -3.74
CA PRO A 149 34.79 -4.16 -4.33
C PRO A 149 34.82 -5.59 -4.89
N ASP A 150 35.62 -5.82 -5.94
CA ASP A 150 35.82 -7.16 -6.53
C ASP A 150 36.31 -8.16 -5.47
N ALA A 151 37.27 -7.74 -4.63
CA ALA A 151 37.82 -8.57 -3.57
C ALA A 151 36.76 -9.04 -2.56
N THR A 152 35.82 -8.15 -2.21
CA THR A 152 34.73 -8.47 -1.28
C THR A 152 33.74 -9.45 -1.90
N LEU A 153 33.38 -9.27 -3.17
CA LEU A 153 32.48 -10.17 -3.89
C LEU A 153 33.12 -11.55 -4.12
N ARG A 154 34.42 -11.59 -4.43
CA ARG A 154 35.19 -12.83 -4.58
C ARG A 154 35.24 -13.63 -3.28
N GLU A 155 35.43 -12.96 -2.13
CA GLU A 155 35.38 -13.62 -0.81
C GLU A 155 33.96 -14.10 -0.44
N ALA A 156 32.93 -13.41 -0.94
CA ALA A 156 31.53 -13.70 -0.59
C ALA A 156 30.90 -14.85 -1.36
N VAL A 157 31.54 -15.38 -2.42
CA VAL A 157 31.02 -16.46 -3.27
C VAL A 157 30.36 -17.60 -2.46
N PRO A 158 31.00 -18.18 -1.41
CA PRO A 158 30.40 -19.30 -0.66
C PRO A 158 29.13 -18.92 0.13
N GLN A 159 28.91 -17.63 0.39
CA GLN A 159 27.74 -17.15 1.14
C GLN A 159 26.49 -17.04 0.29
N PHE A 160 26.63 -17.06 -1.05
CA PHE A 160 25.53 -16.96 -2.00
C PHE A 160 25.06 -18.33 -2.51
N GLU A 161 25.78 -19.41 -2.16
CA GLU A 161 25.40 -20.77 -2.51
C GLU A 161 24.18 -21.23 -1.69
N GLY A 162 23.12 -21.67 -2.37
CA GLY A 162 21.87 -22.11 -1.76
C GLY A 162 20.99 -20.99 -1.18
N VAL A 163 21.26 -19.73 -1.52
CA VAL A 163 20.47 -18.60 -1.01
C VAL A 163 19.06 -18.60 -1.63
N ARG A 164 18.07 -18.32 -0.77
CA ARG A 164 16.64 -18.28 -1.13
C ARG A 164 16.31 -17.06 -1.98
N VAL A 165 15.45 -17.27 -2.98
CA VAL A 165 14.94 -16.23 -3.87
C VAL A 165 13.45 -16.03 -3.64
N PHE A 166 13.06 -14.79 -3.36
CA PHE A 166 11.66 -14.40 -3.16
C PHE A 166 11.21 -13.41 -4.24
N ALA A 167 9.97 -13.52 -4.71
CA ALA A 167 9.35 -12.47 -5.52
C ALA A 167 8.77 -11.37 -4.62
N LYS A 168 9.26 -10.13 -4.74
CA LYS A 168 8.84 -9.01 -3.87
C LYS A 168 8.63 -7.72 -4.65
N SER A 169 7.86 -6.80 -4.05
CA SER A 169 7.85 -5.41 -4.49
C SER A 169 9.13 -4.70 -4.03
N ASP A 170 9.56 -3.67 -4.76
CA ASP A 170 10.74 -2.87 -4.43
C ASP A 170 10.60 -2.23 -3.03
N ALA A 171 9.39 -1.80 -2.67
CA ALA A 171 9.07 -1.24 -1.36
C ALA A 171 9.22 -2.26 -0.22
N ASP A 172 8.75 -3.49 -0.41
CA ASP A 172 8.88 -4.57 0.58
C ASP A 172 10.33 -5.02 0.73
N HIS A 173 11.09 -5.02 -0.36
CA HIS A 173 12.52 -5.29 -0.36
C HIS A 173 13.26 -4.25 0.48
N ILE A 174 13.07 -2.94 0.22
CA ILE A 174 13.68 -1.83 0.98
C ILE A 174 13.30 -1.88 2.47
N ALA A 175 12.03 -2.14 2.79
CA ALA A 175 11.56 -2.27 4.16
C ALA A 175 12.06 -3.57 4.84
N GLY A 176 12.65 -4.48 4.06
CA GLY A 176 13.18 -5.74 4.54
C GLY A 176 12.11 -6.74 5.00
N LYS A 177 10.88 -6.57 4.51
CA LYS A 177 9.68 -7.38 4.78
C LYS A 177 9.51 -8.43 3.65
N GLY A 178 8.35 -9.10 3.61
CA GLY A 178 8.00 -10.00 2.50
C GLY A 178 8.64 -11.40 2.51
N LYS A 179 9.19 -11.85 3.64
CA LYS A 179 9.74 -13.22 3.80
C LYS A 179 8.62 -14.22 4.12
N ASP A 180 7.74 -14.45 3.16
CA ASP A 180 6.63 -15.41 3.22
C ASP A 180 6.96 -16.64 2.37
N VAL A 181 6.58 -17.83 2.84
CA VAL A 181 6.74 -19.09 2.09
C VAL A 181 6.02 -19.03 0.75
N ARG A 182 4.90 -18.30 0.66
CA ARG A 182 4.13 -18.12 -0.58
C ARG A 182 4.90 -17.36 -1.67
N ASN A 183 5.87 -16.54 -1.28
CA ASN A 183 6.66 -15.73 -2.21
C ASN A 183 8.01 -16.38 -2.54
N LEU A 184 8.31 -17.56 -1.97
CA LEU A 184 9.57 -18.26 -2.20
C LEU A 184 9.51 -18.99 -3.55
N ILE A 185 10.30 -18.52 -4.52
CA ILE A 185 10.25 -19.02 -5.90
C ILE A 185 11.40 -19.97 -6.24
N GLY A 186 12.51 -19.93 -5.51
CA GLY A 186 13.67 -20.76 -5.83
C GLY A 186 14.90 -20.51 -4.97
N GLY A 187 16.04 -21.01 -5.44
CA GLY A 187 17.35 -20.78 -4.84
C GLY A 187 18.45 -20.63 -5.89
N ILE A 188 19.57 -20.02 -5.49
CA ILE A 188 20.74 -19.82 -6.37
C ILE A 188 21.83 -20.84 -6.05
N TYR A 189 22.40 -21.45 -7.08
CA TYR A 189 23.42 -22.50 -6.98
C TYR A 189 24.54 -22.28 -7.99
N GLY A 190 25.71 -22.88 -7.78
CA GLY A 190 26.84 -22.78 -8.70
C GLY A 190 27.40 -21.36 -8.81
N VAL A 191 27.45 -20.64 -7.68
CA VAL A 191 27.87 -19.24 -7.66
C VAL A 191 29.38 -19.13 -7.92
N ARG A 192 29.76 -18.22 -8.82
CA ARG A 192 31.14 -17.89 -9.16
C ARG A 192 31.32 -16.39 -9.38
N PHE A 193 32.52 -15.91 -9.10
CA PHE A 193 32.89 -14.53 -9.42
C PHE A 193 33.52 -14.49 -10.82
N VAL A 194 33.04 -13.58 -11.66
CA VAL A 194 33.56 -13.31 -13.00
C VAL A 194 34.32 -12.00 -12.96
N GLU A 195 35.62 -12.04 -13.29
CA GLU A 195 36.47 -10.86 -13.29
C GLU A 195 36.06 -9.87 -14.38
N GLY A 196 36.06 -8.57 -14.03
CA GLY A 196 35.77 -7.48 -14.95
C GLY A 196 36.99 -7.06 -15.77
N LYS A 197 36.76 -6.28 -16.83
CA LYS A 197 37.85 -5.74 -17.69
C LYS A 197 38.71 -4.68 -16.98
N ALA A 198 38.19 -4.08 -15.92
CA ALA A 198 38.86 -3.09 -15.08
C ALA A 198 38.65 -3.40 -13.59
N THR A 199 39.41 -2.75 -12.71
CA THR A 199 39.25 -2.88 -11.25
C THR A 199 37.84 -2.49 -10.81
N ASP A 200 37.22 -3.31 -9.96
CA ASP A 200 35.87 -3.14 -9.41
C ASP A 200 34.77 -3.11 -10.50
N THR A 201 34.94 -3.94 -11.55
CA THR A 201 33.95 -4.15 -12.62
C THR A 201 33.53 -5.61 -12.83
N GLY A 202 33.90 -6.51 -11.91
CA GLY A 202 33.49 -7.91 -11.95
C GLY A 202 32.00 -8.12 -11.64
N ALA A 203 31.55 -9.36 -11.69
CA ALA A 203 30.17 -9.73 -11.39
C ALA A 203 30.10 -11.06 -10.65
N LEU A 204 29.15 -11.19 -9.73
CA LEU A 204 28.82 -12.45 -9.10
C LEU A 204 27.69 -13.11 -9.89
N VAL A 205 27.96 -14.27 -10.48
CA VAL A 205 27.03 -15.00 -11.35
C VAL A 205 26.70 -16.34 -10.71
N GLY A 206 25.47 -16.82 -10.85
CA GLY A 206 25.04 -18.14 -10.40
C GLY A 206 23.88 -18.67 -11.23
N THR A 207 23.39 -19.86 -10.89
CA THR A 207 22.24 -20.51 -11.53
C THR A 207 21.03 -20.49 -10.61
N PHE A 208 19.99 -19.77 -11.00
CA PHE A 208 18.68 -19.83 -10.37
C PHE A 208 17.99 -21.15 -10.71
N ARG A 209 17.52 -21.86 -9.67
CA ARG A 209 16.69 -23.05 -9.78
C ARG A 209 15.35 -22.81 -9.11
N ALA A 210 14.27 -22.94 -9.87
CA ALA A 210 12.91 -22.77 -9.38
C ALA A 210 12.47 -23.96 -8.50
N ILE A 211 11.62 -23.70 -7.51
CA ILE A 211 10.93 -24.76 -6.74
C ILE A 211 9.77 -25.33 -7.57
N ASP A 212 8.99 -24.45 -8.18
CA ASP A 212 7.89 -24.80 -9.08
C ASP A 212 8.09 -24.06 -10.42
N PRO A 213 8.42 -24.77 -11.51
CA PRO A 213 8.58 -24.18 -12.84
C PRO A 213 7.30 -23.51 -13.39
N THR A 214 6.14 -23.86 -12.85
CA THR A 214 4.82 -23.34 -13.27
C THR A 214 4.36 -22.11 -12.49
N ASP A 215 5.13 -21.66 -11.48
CA ASP A 215 4.84 -20.45 -10.74
C ASP A 215 4.77 -19.24 -11.69
N ALA A 216 3.83 -18.31 -11.44
CA ALA A 216 3.59 -17.18 -12.33
C ALA A 216 4.79 -16.22 -12.42
N ALA A 217 5.59 -16.08 -11.36
CA ALA A 217 6.80 -15.26 -11.38
C ALA A 217 7.94 -15.97 -12.13
N VAL A 218 8.11 -17.28 -11.92
CA VAL A 218 9.10 -18.09 -12.63
C VAL A 218 8.79 -18.15 -14.13
N THR A 219 7.52 -18.35 -14.49
CA THR A 219 7.05 -18.33 -15.88
C THR A 219 7.37 -16.98 -16.55
N LYS A 220 7.14 -15.86 -15.85
CA LYS A 220 7.50 -14.52 -16.35
C LYS A 220 9.02 -14.36 -16.52
N MET A 221 9.84 -14.88 -15.60
CA MET A 221 11.30 -14.84 -15.74
C MET A 221 11.76 -15.64 -16.97
N VAL A 222 11.25 -16.87 -17.14
CA VAL A 222 11.58 -17.73 -18.27
C VAL A 222 11.11 -17.09 -19.59
N GLU A 223 9.90 -16.55 -19.64
CA GLU A 223 9.39 -15.86 -20.83
C GLU A 223 10.15 -14.57 -21.14
N ALA A 224 10.55 -13.80 -20.12
CA ALA A 224 11.36 -12.59 -20.29
C ALA A 224 12.70 -12.93 -20.93
N VAL A 225 13.38 -13.99 -20.47
CA VAL A 225 14.64 -14.46 -21.08
C VAL A 225 14.39 -15.00 -22.50
N LYS A 226 13.35 -15.84 -22.70
CA LYS A 226 13.01 -16.40 -24.03
C LYS A 226 12.71 -15.32 -25.08
N ARG A 227 12.10 -14.21 -24.67
CA ARG A 227 11.69 -13.11 -25.56
C ARG A 227 12.71 -11.97 -25.60
N GLY A 228 13.87 -12.10 -24.95
CA GLY A 228 14.90 -11.07 -24.89
C GLY A 228 14.48 -9.80 -24.12
N MET A 229 13.48 -9.90 -23.24
CA MET A 229 12.95 -8.83 -22.38
C MET A 229 13.51 -8.89 -20.94
N GLN A 230 14.74 -9.40 -20.79
CA GLN A 230 15.37 -9.61 -19.49
C GLN A 230 15.66 -8.34 -18.68
N SER A 231 15.56 -7.15 -19.29
CA SER A 231 15.69 -5.85 -18.59
C SER A 231 14.48 -5.47 -17.73
N LEU A 232 13.35 -6.18 -17.87
CA LEU A 232 12.12 -5.88 -17.11
C LEU A 232 12.13 -6.44 -15.69
N LEU A 233 13.07 -7.34 -15.37
CA LEU A 233 13.17 -8.05 -14.11
C LEU A 233 14.62 -8.05 -13.65
N GLY A 234 14.83 -7.73 -12.37
CA GLY A 234 16.14 -7.65 -11.75
C GLY A 234 16.26 -8.52 -10.50
N LEU A 235 17.50 -8.83 -10.14
CA LEU A 235 17.81 -9.48 -8.86
C LEU A 235 18.47 -8.50 -7.91
N SER A 236 18.07 -8.56 -6.64
CA SER A 236 18.59 -7.69 -5.60
C SER A 236 18.92 -8.41 -4.31
N ILE A 237 20.01 -7.99 -3.65
CA ILE A 237 20.53 -8.66 -2.46
C ILE A 237 20.01 -8.00 -1.17
N ASP A 238 19.61 -8.83 -0.20
CA ASP A 238 19.39 -8.45 1.20
C ASP A 238 20.46 -9.13 2.07
N ALA A 239 21.46 -8.36 2.51
CA ALA A 239 22.61 -8.91 3.23
C ALA A 239 23.15 -7.98 4.32
N PHE A 240 23.76 -8.56 5.34
CA PHE A 240 24.52 -7.83 6.36
C PHE A 240 26.00 -7.81 6.00
N ALA A 241 26.59 -6.62 5.94
CA ALA A 241 28.01 -6.44 5.69
C ALA A 241 28.65 -5.57 6.77
N ARG A 242 29.94 -5.80 7.03
CA ARG A 242 30.80 -4.81 7.69
C ARG A 242 31.11 -3.72 6.69
N THR A 243 30.80 -2.49 7.06
CA THR A 243 30.98 -1.36 6.17
C THR A 243 32.03 -0.39 6.69
N LYS A 244 32.67 0.32 5.77
CA LYS A 244 33.50 1.49 6.06
C LYS A 244 33.05 2.67 5.21
N PRO A 245 33.09 3.90 5.73
CA PRO A 245 32.85 5.07 4.90
C PRO A 245 33.99 5.21 3.88
N ARG A 246 33.64 5.33 2.60
CA ARG A 246 34.58 5.63 1.51
C ARG A 246 34.20 6.98 0.93
N GLN A 247 35.15 7.90 0.88
CA GLN A 247 34.94 9.19 0.23
C GLN A 247 35.53 9.12 -1.18
N VAL A 248 34.68 9.30 -2.19
CA VAL A 248 35.11 9.34 -3.59
C VAL A 248 34.70 10.72 -4.12
N GLY A 249 35.68 11.62 -4.25
CA GLY A 249 35.43 13.02 -4.58
C GLY A 249 34.63 13.75 -3.48
N LYS A 250 33.50 14.38 -3.86
CA LYS A 250 32.59 15.09 -2.94
C LYS A 250 31.53 14.19 -2.30
N GLU A 251 31.41 12.93 -2.71
CA GLU A 251 30.36 12.01 -2.24
C GLU A 251 30.89 11.03 -1.16
N ARG A 252 30.05 10.76 -0.17
CA ARG A 252 30.31 9.79 0.90
C ARG A 252 29.55 8.51 0.58
N LEU A 253 30.28 7.47 0.19
CA LEU A 253 29.78 6.13 -0.10
C LEU A 253 29.98 5.19 1.09
N THR A 254 29.19 4.13 1.14
CA THR A 254 29.35 3.04 2.11
C THR A 254 29.97 1.84 1.42
N GLU A 255 31.25 1.56 1.67
CA GLU A 255 31.95 0.43 1.07
C GLU A 255 31.74 -0.84 1.88
N ALA A 256 31.32 -1.91 1.21
CA ALA A 256 31.22 -3.25 1.78
C ALA A 256 32.63 -3.86 1.91
N VAL A 257 33.10 -4.01 3.14
CA VAL A 257 34.41 -4.61 3.45
C VAL A 257 34.32 -6.12 3.50
N LYS A 258 33.25 -6.65 4.10
CA LYS A 258 33.03 -8.10 4.23
C LYS A 258 31.55 -8.41 4.47
N PHE A 259 30.99 -9.35 3.70
CA PHE A 259 29.67 -9.89 3.99
C PHE A 259 29.72 -10.83 5.21
N THR A 260 28.78 -10.62 6.12
CA THR A 260 28.67 -11.37 7.38
C THR A 260 27.55 -12.39 7.32
N LYS A 261 26.47 -12.06 6.62
CA LYS A 261 25.34 -12.95 6.37
C LYS A 261 24.55 -12.46 5.17
N VAL A 262 24.34 -13.33 4.18
CA VAL A 262 23.39 -13.12 3.09
C VAL A 262 22.05 -13.72 3.51
N ILE A 263 20.96 -12.98 3.35
CA ILE A 263 19.62 -13.40 3.78
C ILE A 263 18.82 -13.96 2.61
N SER A 264 18.73 -13.20 1.53
CA SER A 264 18.02 -13.57 0.31
C SER A 264 18.52 -12.78 -0.90
N VAL A 265 18.22 -13.30 -2.08
CA VAL A 265 18.33 -12.58 -3.35
C VAL A 265 16.91 -12.47 -3.91
N ASP A 266 16.32 -11.29 -3.89
CA ASP A 266 14.91 -11.10 -4.24
C ASP A 266 14.76 -10.71 -5.72
N LEU A 267 13.72 -11.22 -6.38
CA LEU A 267 13.29 -10.80 -7.70
C LEU A 267 12.46 -9.52 -7.57
N ILE A 268 12.95 -8.44 -8.15
CA ILE A 268 12.39 -7.09 -8.09
C ILE A 268 12.38 -6.43 -9.48
N VAL A 269 11.85 -5.21 -9.60
CA VAL A 269 11.79 -4.51 -10.89
C VAL A 269 13.07 -3.70 -11.14
N GLU A 270 13.55 -2.94 -10.15
CA GLU A 270 14.70 -2.03 -10.31
C GLU A 270 15.90 -2.36 -9.39
N PRO A 271 16.85 -3.19 -9.84
CA PRO A 271 18.00 -3.65 -9.03
C PRO A 271 19.06 -2.55 -8.83
N GLY A 272 19.41 -2.27 -7.57
CA GLY A 272 20.39 -1.22 -7.19
C GLY A 272 21.83 -1.47 -7.64
N ALA A 273 22.23 -2.73 -7.76
CA ALA A 273 23.62 -3.15 -7.98
C ALA A 273 23.80 -4.00 -9.25
N GLY A 274 22.91 -3.86 -10.23
CA GLY A 274 23.06 -4.45 -11.56
C GLY A 274 22.84 -5.97 -11.66
N GLY A 275 22.06 -6.56 -10.73
CA GLY A 275 21.64 -7.97 -10.81
C GLY A 275 20.54 -8.19 -11.85
N GLY A 276 20.62 -9.25 -12.64
CA GLY A 276 19.75 -9.48 -13.80
C GLY A 276 19.73 -10.93 -14.28
N LEU A 277 18.87 -11.20 -15.26
CA LEU A 277 18.70 -12.53 -15.87
C LEU A 277 19.53 -12.62 -17.15
N ASP A 278 20.47 -13.57 -17.23
CA ASP A 278 21.43 -13.63 -18.33
C ASP A 278 21.05 -14.66 -19.41
N ARG A 279 20.85 -15.94 -19.06
CA ARG A 279 20.59 -17.02 -20.05
C ARG A 279 19.93 -18.27 -19.44
N LEU A 280 19.19 -19.05 -20.22
CA LEU A 280 18.76 -20.41 -19.82
C LEU A 280 19.95 -21.37 -19.82
N THR A 281 20.15 -22.14 -18.75
CA THR A 281 21.31 -23.01 -18.58
C THR A 281 21.07 -24.39 -19.21
N GLU A 282 21.77 -24.76 -20.28
CA GLU A 282 21.72 -26.13 -20.84
C GLU A 282 22.42 -27.14 -19.92
N ALA A 283 21.80 -28.31 -19.75
CA ALA A 283 22.34 -29.40 -18.94
C ALA A 283 23.29 -30.33 -19.74
N ALA A 284 24.52 -30.42 -19.21
CA ALA A 284 25.39 -31.60 -19.09
C ALA A 284 26.57 -31.85 -20.07
N ALA A 285 27.69 -32.20 -19.40
CA ALA A 285 28.84 -33.06 -19.76
C ALA A 285 30.07 -32.47 -20.50
N ASP A 286 31.17 -32.36 -19.73
CA ASP A 286 32.58 -32.41 -20.19
C ASP A 286 32.91 -33.84 -20.74
N PRO A 287 33.97 -34.11 -21.55
CA PRO A 287 35.20 -33.32 -21.77
C PRO A 287 35.74 -33.26 -23.23
N THR A 288 36.91 -32.61 -23.39
CA THR A 288 37.96 -32.74 -24.44
C THR A 288 38.06 -31.70 -25.57
N THR A 289 39.17 -30.94 -25.53
CA THR A 289 40.08 -30.45 -26.62
C THR A 289 39.48 -29.90 -27.93
N THR A 290 39.86 -28.76 -28.49
CA THR A 290 41.19 -28.15 -28.69
C THR A 290 41.04 -26.65 -29.03
N ASN A 291 42.00 -25.83 -28.59
CA ASN A 291 42.19 -24.44 -29.02
C ASN A 291 42.55 -24.35 -30.50
N GLU A 292 41.96 -23.40 -31.24
CA GLU A 292 42.67 -22.61 -32.25
C GLU A 292 42.06 -21.20 -32.30
N GLY A 293 42.93 -20.17 -32.20
CA GLY A 293 42.60 -18.79 -32.51
C GLY A 293 42.40 -17.86 -31.31
N SER A 294 43.46 -17.56 -30.56
CA SER A 294 43.49 -16.33 -29.75
C SER A 294 44.92 -15.78 -29.70
N GLU A 295 45.05 -14.54 -30.18
CA GLU A 295 46.28 -13.77 -30.14
C GLU A 295 46.88 -13.72 -28.72
N MET A 296 48.21 -13.74 -28.66
CA MET A 296 48.99 -13.83 -27.44
C MET A 296 48.67 -12.65 -26.49
N PRO A 297 48.28 -12.88 -25.22
CA PRO A 297 47.94 -11.82 -24.26
C PRO A 297 49.08 -10.80 -24.07
N LEU A 298 48.73 -9.51 -24.06
CA LEU A 298 49.68 -8.38 -24.01
C LEU A 298 50.69 -8.43 -22.84
N TRP A 299 50.32 -9.07 -21.73
CA TRP A 299 51.20 -9.22 -20.57
C TRP A 299 52.32 -10.23 -20.82
N LYS A 300 52.07 -11.32 -21.56
CA LYS A 300 53.10 -12.29 -21.96
C LYS A 300 54.10 -11.63 -22.90
N GLN A 301 53.62 -10.82 -23.84
CA GLN A 301 54.47 -10.04 -24.74
C GLN A 301 55.40 -9.10 -23.95
N ARG A 302 54.87 -8.37 -22.96
CA ARG A 302 55.66 -7.47 -22.11
C ARG A 302 56.68 -8.20 -21.22
N MET A 303 56.34 -9.38 -20.71
CA MET A 303 57.27 -10.17 -19.89
C MET A 303 58.39 -10.78 -20.73
N LEU A 304 58.09 -11.27 -21.94
CA LEU A 304 59.12 -11.70 -22.90
C LEU A 304 60.03 -10.54 -23.31
N GLU A 305 59.48 -9.35 -23.52
CA GLU A 305 60.25 -8.15 -23.83
C GLU A 305 61.16 -7.70 -22.67
N ALA A 306 60.66 -7.78 -21.43
CA ALA A 306 61.45 -7.49 -20.23
C ALA A 306 62.58 -8.51 -20.01
N ILE A 307 62.33 -9.80 -20.27
CA ILE A 307 63.37 -10.85 -20.25
C ILE A 307 64.40 -10.60 -21.36
N LYS A 308 63.96 -10.27 -22.58
CA LYS A 308 64.84 -9.96 -23.72
C LYS A 308 65.74 -8.76 -23.46
N ALA A 309 65.23 -7.74 -22.78
CA ALA A 309 65.97 -6.53 -22.45
C ALA A 309 67.06 -6.74 -21.39
N LYS A 310 66.91 -7.75 -20.51
CA LYS A 310 67.81 -8.02 -19.38
C LYS A 310 68.78 -9.18 -19.64
N ASP A 311 68.35 -10.24 -20.33
CA ASP A 311 69.20 -11.39 -20.66
C ASP A 311 68.79 -12.03 -22.02
N PRO A 312 69.37 -11.55 -23.13
CA PRO A 312 69.01 -11.99 -24.48
C PRO A 312 69.29 -13.47 -24.75
N ALA A 313 70.26 -14.08 -24.05
CA ALA A 313 70.64 -15.48 -24.24
C ALA A 313 69.58 -16.43 -23.67
N LYS A 314 68.99 -16.09 -22.51
CA LYS A 314 67.90 -16.89 -21.93
C LYS A 314 66.60 -16.78 -22.72
N HIS A 315 66.30 -15.59 -23.27
CA HIS A 315 65.14 -15.39 -24.14
C HIS A 315 65.17 -16.29 -25.39
N ALA A 316 66.35 -16.54 -25.98
CA ALA A 316 66.47 -17.38 -27.18
C ALA A 316 66.16 -18.87 -26.95
N THR A 317 66.20 -19.33 -25.70
CA THR A 317 65.86 -20.70 -25.29
C THR A 317 64.37 -20.91 -24.98
N ILE A 318 63.57 -19.85 -24.96
CA ILE A 318 62.14 -19.92 -24.64
C ILE A 318 61.34 -20.18 -25.92
N ASN A 319 60.61 -21.31 -25.96
CA ASN A 319 59.67 -21.58 -27.04
C ASN A 319 58.30 -20.95 -26.74
N VAL A 320 57.99 -19.87 -27.45
CA VAL A 320 56.85 -18.98 -27.18
C VAL A 320 55.49 -19.67 -27.38
N ASP A 321 55.42 -20.71 -28.21
CA ASP A 321 54.18 -21.41 -28.53
C ASP A 321 53.83 -22.52 -27.52
N THR A 322 54.75 -22.88 -26.63
CA THR A 322 54.59 -24.03 -25.70
C THR A 322 54.96 -23.72 -24.25
N ILE A 323 55.51 -22.54 -23.96
CA ILE A 323 55.83 -22.15 -22.58
C ILE A 323 54.56 -21.88 -21.77
N SER A 324 54.46 -22.53 -20.60
CA SER A 324 53.36 -22.30 -19.67
C SER A 324 53.47 -20.92 -19.00
N ASP A 325 52.32 -20.37 -18.58
CA ASP A 325 52.23 -19.05 -17.94
C ASP A 325 53.07 -18.99 -16.66
N ASP A 326 53.07 -20.08 -15.87
CA ASP A 326 53.81 -20.20 -14.63
C ASP A 326 55.33 -20.31 -14.86
N ASP A 327 55.75 -21.01 -15.92
CA ASP A 327 57.16 -21.11 -16.30
C ASP A 327 57.70 -19.76 -16.79
N LEU A 328 56.91 -19.01 -17.56
CA LEU A 328 57.26 -17.67 -18.03
C LEU A 328 57.41 -16.68 -16.86
N VAL A 329 56.51 -16.74 -15.88
CA VAL A 329 56.57 -15.92 -14.65
C VAL A 329 57.81 -16.29 -13.82
N ARG A 330 58.11 -17.58 -13.64
CA ARG A 330 59.33 -18.00 -12.94
C ARG A 330 60.61 -17.54 -13.63
N VAL A 331 60.67 -17.64 -14.96
CA VAL A 331 61.83 -17.14 -15.72
C VAL A 331 61.95 -15.63 -15.57
N HIS A 332 60.84 -14.89 -15.64
CA HIS A 332 60.81 -13.44 -15.41
C HIS A 332 61.26 -13.08 -13.99
N GLU A 333 60.78 -13.76 -12.94
CA GLU A 333 61.20 -13.51 -11.56
C GLU A 333 62.69 -13.81 -11.34
N SER A 334 63.22 -14.86 -12.01
CA SER A 334 64.65 -15.20 -11.94
C SER A 334 65.57 -14.20 -12.65
N VAL A 335 65.06 -13.45 -13.63
CA VAL A 335 65.83 -12.50 -14.45
C VAL A 335 65.61 -11.04 -14.00
N CYS A 336 64.40 -10.71 -13.56
CA CYS A 336 63.97 -9.34 -13.23
C CYS A 336 63.78 -9.08 -11.72
N GLY A 337 63.76 -10.11 -10.87
CA GLY A 337 63.56 -10.00 -9.42
C GLY A 337 62.09 -9.93 -8.97
N SER A 338 61.81 -10.24 -7.68
CA SER A 338 60.45 -10.34 -7.12
C SER A 338 59.74 -8.99 -6.98
N LEU A 339 58.43 -8.93 -7.28
CA LEU A 339 57.61 -7.71 -7.33
C LEU A 339 56.96 -7.28 -5.99
N LEU A 340 57.42 -7.78 -4.83
CA LEU A 340 56.88 -7.40 -3.52
C LEU A 340 57.94 -6.69 -2.65
N PRO A 341 57.67 -5.51 -2.07
CA PRO A 341 58.56 -4.89 -1.09
C PRO A 341 58.27 -5.39 0.33
N GLU A 342 59.34 -5.71 1.09
CA GLU A 342 59.27 -6.08 2.51
C GLU A 342 59.16 -4.86 3.46
N PRO A 343 58.58 -5.03 4.67
CA PRO A 343 58.35 -3.92 5.59
C PRO A 343 59.55 -3.65 6.52
N GLY A 344 60.11 -2.44 6.47
CA GLY A 344 61.13 -2.00 7.44
C GLY A 344 61.43 -0.50 7.42
N THR A 345 60.89 0.21 8.43
CA THR A 345 61.43 1.40 9.13
C THR A 345 61.96 2.61 8.34
N GLN A 346 61.25 3.75 8.46
CA GLN A 346 61.86 5.08 8.63
C GLN A 346 60.89 6.07 9.30
N ARG A 347 61.38 6.78 10.35
CA ARG A 347 60.72 7.87 11.08
C ARG A 347 61.06 9.23 10.43
N VAL A 348 60.14 10.19 10.53
CA VAL A 348 60.37 11.66 10.54
C VAL A 348 59.23 12.28 11.39
N ALA A 349 59.42 12.67 12.66
CA ALA A 349 59.79 14.00 13.20
C ALA A 349 58.81 15.14 12.80
N GLU A 350 58.33 16.08 13.62
CA GLU A 350 58.45 16.49 15.03
C GLU A 350 57.33 17.54 15.27
N ALA A 351 56.65 17.55 16.43
CA ALA A 351 56.00 18.74 17.00
C ALA A 351 55.59 18.54 18.48
N GLN A 352 56.50 18.96 19.37
CA GLN A 352 56.31 19.46 20.75
C GLN A 352 55.53 18.60 21.76
N ASP A 353 56.29 17.74 22.44
CA ASP A 353 55.99 17.16 23.76
C ASP A 353 56.13 18.21 24.87
N ALA A 354 55.05 18.46 25.60
CA ALA A 354 55.13 18.62 27.05
C ALA A 354 54.68 17.28 27.67
N PRO A 355 55.40 16.71 28.65
CA PRO A 355 55.02 15.43 29.22
C PRO A 355 53.64 15.57 29.90
N LEU A 356 52.62 14.91 29.33
CA LEU A 356 51.32 14.74 29.98
C LEU A 356 51.57 14.13 31.37
N THR A 357 51.32 14.92 32.41
CA THR A 357 51.49 14.45 33.78
C THR A 357 50.41 13.42 34.10
N ARG A 358 50.64 12.57 35.13
CA ARG A 358 49.62 11.62 35.60
C ARG A 358 48.31 12.31 36.00
N ALA A 359 48.37 13.60 36.35
CA ALA A 359 47.21 14.45 36.63
C ALA A 359 46.45 14.83 35.35
N ASP A 360 47.12 15.07 34.22
CA ASP A 360 46.48 15.43 32.95
C ASP A 360 45.70 14.25 32.34
N LEU A 361 46.23 13.02 32.50
CA LEU A 361 45.54 11.79 32.13
C LEU A 361 44.27 11.57 32.97
N ALA A 362 44.33 11.83 34.28
CA ALA A 362 43.17 11.72 35.16
C ALA A 362 42.06 12.73 34.81
N VAL A 363 42.43 13.96 34.42
CA VAL A 363 41.47 14.98 33.95
C VAL A 363 40.82 14.57 32.62
N PHE A 364 41.57 13.92 31.73
CA PHE A 364 41.04 13.44 30.47
C PHE A 364 40.02 12.31 30.66
N GLU A 365 40.30 11.36 31.56
CA GLU A 365 39.39 10.27 31.93
C GLU A 365 38.11 10.81 32.60
N LEU A 366 38.24 11.72 33.56
CA LEU A 366 37.09 12.37 34.21
C LEU A 366 36.22 13.15 33.21
N ARG A 367 36.84 13.82 32.23
CA ARG A 367 36.11 14.55 31.18
C ARG A 367 35.38 13.62 30.22
N ALA A 368 35.95 12.46 29.90
CA ALA A 368 35.28 11.45 29.10
C ALA A 368 34.04 10.89 29.83
N ALA A 369 34.19 10.55 31.11
CA ALA A 369 33.08 10.08 31.95
C ALA A 369 31.97 11.14 32.13
N ALA A 370 32.35 12.42 32.26
CA ALA A 370 31.40 13.53 32.32
C ALA A 370 30.57 13.68 31.03
N ARG A 371 31.19 13.54 29.86
CA ARG A 371 30.50 13.58 28.55
C ARG A 371 29.50 12.45 28.40
N GLU A 372 29.86 11.24 28.83
CA GLU A 372 28.98 10.08 28.78
C GLU A 372 27.73 10.29 29.67
N ARG A 373 27.91 10.79 30.90
CA ARG A 373 26.78 11.12 31.79
C ARG A 373 25.86 12.20 31.23
N ILE A 374 26.40 13.28 30.68
CA ILE A 374 25.58 14.34 30.05
C ILE A 374 24.84 13.77 28.83
N GLY A 375 25.48 12.91 28.05
CA GLY A 375 24.86 12.21 26.92
C GLY A 375 23.68 11.33 27.35
N ALA A 376 23.83 10.62 28.47
CA ALA A 376 22.81 9.74 29.05
C ALA A 376 21.65 10.48 29.75
N ALA A 377 21.82 11.75 30.13
CA ALA A 377 20.78 12.54 30.78
C ALA A 377 19.56 12.76 29.85
N LYS A 378 18.34 12.77 30.41
CA LYS A 378 17.10 13.05 29.64
C LYS A 378 16.85 14.55 29.41
N LEU A 379 17.90 15.30 29.11
CA LEU A 379 17.83 16.75 28.83
C LEU A 379 17.69 17.02 27.32
N PRO A 380 17.08 18.14 26.90
CA PRO A 380 17.06 18.57 25.50
C PRO A 380 18.47 18.78 24.92
N ALA A 381 18.64 18.55 23.61
CA ALA A 381 19.90 18.73 22.89
C ALA A 381 20.63 20.07 23.16
N PRO A 382 19.95 21.25 23.15
CA PRO A 382 20.64 22.51 23.42
C PRO A 382 21.19 22.63 24.85
N SER A 383 20.52 22.05 25.85
CA SER A 383 21.02 21.99 27.22
C SER A 383 22.21 21.03 27.35
N LYS A 384 22.20 19.91 26.61
CA LYS A 384 23.36 19.00 26.55
C LYS A 384 24.58 19.67 25.93
N GLU A 385 24.41 20.38 24.81
CA GLU A 385 25.49 21.13 24.16
C GLU A 385 26.07 22.21 25.08
N ARG A 386 25.21 22.91 25.81
CA ARG A 386 25.64 23.90 26.81
C ARG A 386 26.46 23.26 27.93
N LEU A 387 26.01 22.15 28.50
CA LEU A 387 26.76 21.41 29.53
C LEU A 387 28.09 20.86 28.98
N LEU A 388 28.10 20.33 27.76
CA LEU A 388 29.31 19.86 27.08
C LEU A 388 30.33 20.98 26.86
N SER A 389 29.87 22.19 26.55
CA SER A 389 30.73 23.37 26.42
C SER A 389 31.34 23.78 27.76
N GLN A 390 30.60 23.67 28.87
CA GLN A 390 31.08 24.01 30.21
C GLN A 390 32.12 23.02 30.73
N ILE A 391 31.94 21.71 30.48
CA ILE A 391 32.92 20.70 30.91
C ILE A 391 34.18 20.65 30.03
N ALA A 392 34.12 21.22 28.82
CA ALA A 392 35.27 21.29 27.92
C ALA A 392 36.40 22.17 28.47
N THR A 393 36.06 23.21 29.23
CA THR A 393 37.01 24.15 29.86
C THR A 393 37.14 23.98 31.37
N ALA A 394 36.40 23.04 31.97
CA ALA A 394 36.39 22.80 33.41
C ALA A 394 37.64 22.08 33.93
N GLY A 395 38.09 22.46 35.13
CA GLY A 395 39.15 21.80 35.90
C GLY A 395 38.70 20.48 36.55
N ALA A 396 39.66 19.72 37.09
CA ALA A 396 39.45 18.38 37.66
C ALA A 396 38.36 18.32 38.75
N ASP A 397 38.27 19.38 39.54
CA ASP A 397 37.32 19.61 40.63
C ASP A 397 35.85 19.62 40.15
N ARG A 398 35.60 20.14 38.95
CA ARG A 398 34.26 20.23 38.34
C ARG A 398 33.91 19.06 37.41
N LEU A 399 34.82 18.09 37.26
CA LEU A 399 34.64 16.90 36.43
C LEU A 399 34.38 15.63 37.27
N THR A 400 34.29 15.77 38.59
CA THR A 400 33.91 14.68 39.49
C THR A 400 32.46 14.25 39.26
N GLU A 401 32.15 13.00 39.61
CA GLU A 401 30.81 12.44 39.46
C GLU A 401 29.72 13.27 40.15
N ALA A 402 29.98 13.71 41.37
CA ALA A 402 29.05 14.56 42.13
C ALA A 402 28.85 15.93 41.45
N ALA A 403 29.93 16.59 41.01
CA ALA A 403 29.86 17.90 40.38
C ALA A 403 29.11 17.87 39.03
N VAL A 404 29.34 16.83 38.21
CA VAL A 404 28.62 16.65 36.94
C VAL A 404 27.13 16.33 37.19
N GLY A 405 26.83 15.56 38.23
CA GLY A 405 25.45 15.29 38.66
C GLY A 405 24.71 16.56 39.14
N GLU A 406 25.39 17.44 39.87
CA GLU A 406 24.84 18.74 40.27
C GLU A 406 24.60 19.66 39.07
N LEU A 407 25.51 19.70 38.10
CA LEU A 407 25.33 20.48 36.86
C LEU A 407 24.12 19.99 36.05
N ILE A 408 23.94 18.67 35.91
CA ILE A 408 22.79 18.08 35.21
C ILE A 408 21.49 18.41 35.97
N THR A 409 21.50 18.31 37.30
CA THR A 409 20.33 18.63 38.14
C THR A 409 19.97 20.12 38.06
N ALA A 410 20.97 21.01 38.08
CA ALA A 410 20.77 22.45 37.99
C ALA A 410 20.22 22.88 36.62
N GLU A 411 20.74 22.32 35.53
CA GLU A 411 20.24 22.55 34.17
C GLU A 411 18.84 21.95 33.98
N GLY A 412 18.59 20.76 34.54
CA GLY A 412 17.27 20.14 34.59
C GLY A 412 16.25 21.01 35.33
N GLY A 413 16.61 21.59 36.47
CA GLY A 413 15.77 22.53 37.21
C GLY A 413 15.56 23.88 36.51
N TYR A 414 16.47 24.28 35.61
CA TYR A 414 16.28 25.45 34.75
C TYR A 414 15.29 25.16 33.61
N VAL A 415 15.43 24.01 32.94
CA VAL A 415 14.52 23.56 31.87
C VAL A 415 13.11 23.27 32.42
N ALA A 416 13.01 22.69 33.62
CA ALA A 416 11.73 22.44 34.28
C ALA A 416 10.96 23.75 34.53
N ARG A 417 11.64 24.80 35.01
CA ARG A 417 11.04 26.13 35.21
C ARG A 417 10.57 26.78 33.90
N LEU A 418 11.28 26.57 32.80
CA LEU A 418 10.85 27.04 31.47
C LEU A 418 9.60 26.29 30.96
N THR A 419 9.47 25.02 31.33
CA THR A 419 8.34 24.16 30.95
C THR A 419 7.09 24.48 31.81
N GLU A 420 7.27 24.64 33.13
CA GLU A 420 6.20 25.01 34.07
C GLU A 420 5.64 26.42 33.82
N SER A 421 6.47 27.34 33.30
CA SER A 421 6.03 28.69 32.94
C SER A 421 5.01 28.74 31.79
N GLY A 422 4.85 27.64 31.02
CA GLY A 422 3.84 27.50 29.95
C GLY A 422 3.96 28.46 28.77
N THR A 423 4.82 29.49 28.86
CA THR A 423 5.03 30.54 27.85
C THR A 423 6.48 31.02 27.93
N VAL A 424 7.34 30.60 27.01
CA VAL A 424 8.67 31.19 26.84
C VAL A 424 8.51 32.41 25.92
N ARG A 425 8.34 33.60 26.51
CA ARG A 425 8.38 34.86 25.75
C ARG A 425 9.83 35.23 25.49
N VAL A 426 10.29 35.07 24.26
CA VAL A 426 11.59 35.60 23.81
C VAL A 426 11.38 37.07 23.42
N PRO A 427 11.95 38.05 24.14
CA PRO A 427 11.76 39.45 23.81
C PRO A 427 12.83 39.84 22.78
N MET A 428 12.54 39.64 21.50
CA MET A 428 13.04 40.39 20.33
C MET A 428 12.76 39.55 19.08
N PHE A 429 12.17 40.17 18.06
CA PHE A 429 11.63 39.61 16.79
C PHE A 429 10.15 39.18 16.82
N GLY A 430 9.41 39.78 15.88
CA GLY A 430 7.99 40.13 15.99
C GLY A 430 6.97 39.09 15.50
N ASN A 431 5.71 39.40 15.83
CA ASN A 431 4.43 38.79 15.42
C ASN A 431 4.48 37.39 14.81
N GLY A 432 4.37 36.40 15.69
CA GLY A 432 4.08 35.02 15.32
C GLY A 432 4.27 34.12 16.53
N ALA A 433 3.28 34.12 17.44
CA ALA A 433 3.24 33.14 18.52
C ALA A 433 3.10 31.74 17.89
N ILE A 434 4.20 30.98 17.82
CA ILE A 434 4.12 29.56 17.52
C ILE A 434 3.66 28.88 18.80
N THR A 435 2.34 28.72 18.90
CA THR A 435 1.72 27.81 19.86
C THR A 435 2.01 26.40 19.35
N VAL A 436 2.97 25.70 19.97
CA VAL A 436 3.23 24.28 19.66
C VAL A 436 2.16 23.44 20.36
N GLY A 437 0.94 23.50 19.86
CA GLY A 437 -0.09 22.49 20.05
C GLY A 437 -0.15 21.61 18.81
N ASP A 438 -0.60 20.37 18.93
CA ASP A 438 -0.85 19.48 17.78
C ASP A 438 -1.95 20.09 16.92
N ARG A 439 -1.55 20.82 15.87
CA ARG A 439 -2.45 21.62 15.04
C ARG A 439 -3.45 20.76 14.27
N SER A 440 -3.14 19.48 14.05
CA SER A 440 -4.04 18.50 13.44
C SER A 440 -5.30 18.26 14.29
N LEU A 441 -5.16 18.22 15.61
CA LEU A 441 -6.29 18.10 16.55
C LEU A 441 -7.13 19.37 16.56
N THR A 442 -6.48 20.54 16.48
CA THR A 442 -7.22 21.82 16.40
C THR A 442 -8.02 21.97 15.12
N MET A 443 -7.53 21.44 13.99
CA MET A 443 -8.27 21.45 12.72
C MET A 443 -9.46 20.49 12.73
N ARG A 444 -9.28 19.30 13.32
CA ARG A 444 -10.38 18.33 13.53
C ARG A 444 -11.47 18.91 14.43
N ASP A 445 -11.08 19.46 15.58
CA ASP A 445 -12.00 20.11 16.52
C ASP A 445 -12.73 21.31 15.88
N MET A 446 -12.04 22.08 15.04
CA MET A 446 -12.66 23.20 14.30
C MET A 446 -13.73 22.70 13.32
N LEU A 447 -13.45 21.63 12.55
CA LEU A 447 -14.43 21.06 11.63
C LEU A 447 -15.59 20.41 12.38
N ASP A 448 -15.32 19.66 13.45
CA ASP A 448 -16.37 19.07 14.28
C ASP A 448 -17.25 20.17 14.90
N ALA A 449 -16.65 21.29 15.35
CA ALA A 449 -17.38 22.48 15.78
C ALA A 449 -18.23 23.11 14.67
N PHE A 450 -17.75 23.10 13.42
CA PHE A 450 -18.51 23.61 12.28
C PHE A 450 -19.76 22.76 11.99
N TRP A 451 -19.66 21.44 12.08
CA TRP A 451 -20.74 20.51 11.74
C TRP A 451 -21.76 20.27 12.86
N ASP A 452 -21.33 20.31 14.12
CA ASP A 452 -22.16 20.01 15.29
C ASP A 452 -22.65 21.30 15.97
N PRO A 453 -23.96 21.60 15.92
CA PRO A 453 -24.55 22.76 16.61
C PRO A 453 -24.40 22.71 18.13
N ALA A 454 -24.24 21.51 18.72
CA ALA A 454 -24.08 21.34 20.17
C ALA A 454 -22.63 21.51 20.65
N HIS A 455 -21.68 21.66 19.73
CA HIS A 455 -20.28 21.81 20.07
C HIS A 455 -20.00 23.15 20.78
N LYS A 456 -19.16 23.12 21.82
CA LYS A 456 -18.83 24.29 22.66
C LYS A 456 -18.32 25.50 21.85
N ASP A 457 -17.59 25.23 20.78
CA ASP A 457 -16.98 26.24 19.90
C ASP A 457 -17.80 26.52 18.64
N HIS A 458 -19.02 25.98 18.49
CA HIS A 458 -19.84 26.16 17.29
C HIS A 458 -20.08 27.65 16.98
N GLY A 459 -20.32 28.47 18.01
CA GLY A 459 -20.50 29.92 17.85
C GLY A 459 -19.29 30.65 17.26
N ARG A 460 -18.09 30.04 17.31
CA ARG A 460 -16.83 30.61 16.82
C ARG A 460 -16.49 30.15 15.40
N VAL A 461 -17.10 29.06 14.92
CA VAL A 461 -16.81 28.45 13.62
C VAL A 461 -18.07 28.46 12.75
N GLN A 462 -18.34 29.61 12.12
CA GLN A 462 -19.56 29.82 11.33
C GLN A 462 -19.31 29.80 9.81
N SER A 463 -18.07 29.97 9.36
CA SER A 463 -17.70 30.01 7.95
C SER A 463 -16.92 28.76 7.54
N PHE A 464 -17.38 28.09 6.47
CA PHE A 464 -16.65 26.97 5.89
C PHE A 464 -15.40 27.48 5.14
N LYS A 465 -15.51 28.66 4.53
CA LYS A 465 -14.38 29.34 3.89
C LYS A 465 -13.25 29.64 4.87
N GLU A 466 -13.56 30.12 6.08
CA GLU A 466 -12.53 30.34 7.10
C GLU A 466 -11.87 29.03 7.53
N CYS A 467 -12.64 27.94 7.65
CA CYS A 467 -12.08 26.61 7.90
C CYS A 467 -11.12 26.19 6.78
N TYR A 468 -11.53 26.35 5.52
CA TYR A 468 -10.71 26.05 4.35
C TYR A 468 -9.42 26.88 4.34
N VAL A 469 -9.51 28.19 4.57
CA VAL A 469 -8.34 29.09 4.59
C VAL A 469 -7.41 28.78 5.75
N GLU A 470 -7.94 28.43 6.93
CA GLU A 470 -7.09 28.10 8.07
C GLU A 470 -6.37 26.78 7.89
N MET A 471 -7.00 25.80 7.23
CA MET A 471 -6.39 24.51 6.91
C MET A 471 -5.38 24.56 5.76
N THR A 472 -5.68 25.30 4.68
CA THR A 472 -4.87 25.30 3.45
C THR A 472 -3.91 26.49 3.33
N GLY A 473 -4.21 27.60 3.99
CA GLY A 473 -3.54 28.89 3.77
C GLY A 473 -3.96 29.61 2.48
N ASP A 474 -4.77 28.98 1.61
CA ASP A 474 -5.22 29.54 0.34
C ASP A 474 -6.35 30.56 0.56
N ARG A 475 -5.95 31.79 0.88
CA ARG A 475 -6.88 32.92 1.17
C ARG A 475 -7.81 33.25 0.01
N LEU A 476 -7.39 32.91 -1.21
CA LEU A 476 -8.14 33.20 -2.42
C LEU A 476 -9.10 32.05 -2.80
N VAL A 477 -9.03 30.90 -2.15
CA VAL A 477 -9.83 29.70 -2.49
C VAL A 477 -9.67 29.39 -3.97
N THR A 478 -8.43 29.29 -4.42
CA THR A 478 -8.06 29.00 -5.81
C THR A 478 -7.94 27.50 -6.07
N GLY A 479 -7.86 26.67 -5.03
CA GLY A 479 -7.67 25.22 -5.14
C GLY A 479 -6.29 24.82 -5.65
N ARG A 480 -5.36 25.79 -5.81
CA ARG A 480 -4.01 25.56 -6.34
C ARG A 480 -3.03 25.33 -5.21
N LEU A 481 -2.33 24.20 -5.25
CA LEU A 481 -1.26 23.87 -4.30
C LEU A 481 -0.16 24.95 -4.20
N ARG A 482 0.06 25.74 -5.26
CA ARG A 482 1.03 26.86 -5.26
C ARG A 482 0.62 28.05 -4.41
N GLU A 483 -0.69 28.27 -4.28
CA GLU A 483 -1.28 29.37 -3.49
C GLU A 483 -1.56 28.93 -2.05
N CYS A 484 -1.41 27.63 -1.77
CA CYS A 484 -1.52 27.08 -0.43
C CYS A 484 -0.22 27.31 0.35
N ASP A 485 -0.34 27.55 1.65
CA ASP A 485 0.81 27.73 2.52
C ASP A 485 1.41 26.35 2.83
N GLN A 486 2.55 26.05 2.21
CA GLN A 486 3.24 24.77 2.36
C GLN A 486 3.63 24.47 3.81
N SER A 487 3.82 25.49 4.66
CA SER A 487 4.11 25.28 6.08
C SER A 487 2.86 24.80 6.85
N ARG A 488 1.68 25.34 6.53
CA ARG A 488 0.39 24.92 7.11
C ARG A 488 -0.06 23.55 6.58
N LEU A 489 0.15 23.29 5.29
CA LEU A 489 0.00 21.97 4.71
C LEU A 489 0.97 20.98 5.36
N ALA A 490 2.26 21.32 5.51
CA ALA A 490 3.24 20.43 6.14
C ALA A 490 2.96 20.15 7.63
N GLU A 491 2.43 21.12 8.39
CA GLU A 491 2.01 20.94 9.79
C GLU A 491 0.74 20.07 9.92
N SER A 492 -0.14 20.07 8.91
CA SER A 492 -1.32 19.18 8.84
C SER A 492 -1.01 17.80 8.22
N MET A 493 0.11 17.68 7.49
CA MET A 493 0.65 16.44 6.90
C MET A 493 1.20 15.43 7.92
N GLY A 494 0.71 15.44 9.15
CA GLY A 494 0.75 14.26 10.01
C GLY A 494 -0.12 13.16 9.40
N SER A 495 0.42 12.44 8.41
CA SER A 495 -0.19 11.30 7.70
C SER A 495 -1.50 11.50 6.92
N SER A 496 -2.23 12.61 7.08
CA SER A 496 -3.51 12.82 6.39
C SER A 496 -3.61 14.13 5.59
N THR A 497 -4.15 14.08 4.38
CA THR A 497 -4.39 15.25 3.51
C THR A 497 -5.62 16.07 3.97
N LEU A 498 -5.78 17.31 3.47
CA LEU A 498 -6.97 18.14 3.71
C LEU A 498 -8.28 17.40 3.43
N SER A 499 -8.33 16.73 2.29
CA SER A 499 -9.51 16.01 1.81
C SER A 499 -9.86 14.84 2.72
N GLU A 500 -8.86 14.18 3.29
CA GLU A 500 -9.05 13.11 4.27
C GLU A 500 -9.59 13.67 5.60
N VAL A 501 -9.00 14.73 6.15
CA VAL A 501 -9.47 15.34 7.41
C VAL A 501 -10.91 15.88 7.27
N LEU A 502 -11.20 16.54 6.14
CA LEU A 502 -12.55 17.00 5.82
C LEU A 502 -13.50 15.81 5.63
N GLY A 503 -13.10 14.80 4.85
CA GLY A 503 -13.85 13.58 4.62
C GLY A 503 -14.21 12.85 5.92
N ASP A 504 -13.26 12.73 6.84
CA ASP A 504 -13.45 12.11 8.14
C ASP A 504 -14.46 12.89 8.99
N SER A 505 -14.37 14.23 9.01
CA SER A 505 -15.33 15.07 9.76
C SER A 505 -16.75 14.95 9.21
N VAL A 506 -16.90 14.95 7.88
CA VAL A 506 -18.17 14.77 7.17
C VAL A 506 -18.73 13.38 7.44
N THR A 507 -17.87 12.36 7.41
CA THR A 507 -18.24 10.97 7.71
C THR A 507 -18.74 10.82 9.14
N ARG A 508 -18.01 11.36 10.14
CA ARG A 508 -18.45 11.35 11.55
C ARG A 508 -19.81 12.02 11.71
N ARG A 509 -20.02 13.19 11.10
CA ARG A 509 -21.31 13.88 11.16
C ARG A 509 -22.43 13.09 10.50
N MET A 510 -22.17 12.52 9.32
CA MET A 510 -23.12 11.68 8.60
C MET A 510 -23.54 10.46 9.42
N LEU A 511 -22.57 9.77 10.05
CA LEU A 511 -22.82 8.60 10.90
C LEU A 511 -23.59 8.97 12.16
N ALA A 512 -23.25 10.08 12.82
CA ALA A 512 -23.99 10.57 13.98
C ALA A 512 -25.47 10.83 13.62
N GLU A 513 -25.73 11.45 12.46
CA GLU A 513 -27.08 11.70 12.00
C GLU A 513 -27.81 10.41 11.56
N TYR A 514 -27.08 9.47 10.93
CA TYR A 514 -27.61 8.17 10.56
C TYR A 514 -28.10 7.40 11.80
N ARG A 515 -27.31 7.42 12.88
CA ARG A 515 -27.69 6.80 14.17
C ARG A 515 -28.88 7.51 14.80
N ALA A 516 -28.92 8.85 14.75
CA ALA A 516 -30.01 9.64 15.35
C ALA A 516 -31.37 9.47 14.66
N ALA A 517 -31.41 9.12 13.37
CA ALA A 517 -32.65 9.02 12.60
C ALA A 517 -33.46 7.73 12.89
N VAL A 518 -33.92 7.53 14.13
CA VAL A 518 -34.56 6.28 14.60
C VAL A 518 -35.90 5.98 13.90
N ASP A 519 -36.59 6.99 13.36
CA ASP A 519 -37.90 6.83 12.69
C ASP A 519 -37.91 5.75 11.59
N PHE A 520 -36.77 5.52 10.93
CA PHE A 520 -36.63 4.55 9.86
C PHE A 520 -36.23 3.16 10.32
N ASP A 521 -35.99 2.92 11.61
CA ASP A 521 -35.45 1.65 12.11
C ASP A 521 -36.50 0.60 12.46
N GLY A 522 -37.79 0.87 12.23
CA GLY A 522 -38.88 -0.08 12.47
C GLY A 522 -38.68 -1.43 11.79
N TRP A 523 -37.97 -1.46 10.65
CA TRP A 523 -37.65 -2.70 9.94
C TRP A 523 -36.78 -3.66 10.76
N ARG A 524 -35.94 -3.16 11.70
CA ARG A 524 -35.09 -4.03 12.54
C ARG A 524 -35.90 -4.97 13.42
N GLN A 525 -37.15 -4.62 13.68
CA GLN A 525 -38.01 -5.44 14.50
C GLN A 525 -38.51 -6.66 13.75
N ILE A 526 -38.56 -6.65 12.41
CA ILE A 526 -39.18 -7.72 11.60
C ILE A 526 -38.15 -8.61 10.88
N VAL A 527 -36.86 -8.31 11.00
CA VAL A 527 -35.80 -9.04 10.30
C VAL A 527 -34.75 -9.58 11.26
N ASN A 528 -34.09 -10.66 10.83
CA ASN A 528 -32.83 -11.10 11.40
C ASN A 528 -31.67 -10.45 10.64
N VAL A 529 -30.67 -9.94 11.37
CA VAL A 529 -29.51 -9.25 10.78
C VAL A 529 -28.27 -10.13 10.90
N VAL A 530 -27.62 -10.39 9.76
CA VAL A 530 -26.50 -11.34 9.67
C VAL A 530 -25.29 -10.69 8.97
N PRO A 531 -24.05 -10.95 9.42
CA PRO A 531 -22.86 -10.52 8.68
C PRO A 531 -22.61 -11.43 7.45
N LEU A 532 -22.23 -10.84 6.33
CA LEU A 532 -21.82 -11.52 5.10
C LEU A 532 -20.34 -11.35 4.86
N SER A 533 -19.62 -12.42 4.53
CA SER A 533 -18.17 -12.35 4.25
C SER A 533 -17.84 -12.01 2.80
N ASP A 534 -18.76 -12.19 1.86
CA ASP A 534 -18.49 -11.99 0.43
C ASP A 534 -19.74 -11.55 -0.38
N PHE A 535 -19.53 -11.33 -1.69
CA PHE A 535 -20.58 -11.00 -2.66
C PHE A 535 -21.14 -12.23 -3.40
N ARG A 536 -20.78 -13.45 -2.99
CA ARG A 536 -21.32 -14.66 -3.64
C ARG A 536 -22.78 -14.86 -3.23
N MET A 537 -23.47 -15.70 -3.99
CA MET A 537 -24.82 -16.11 -3.63
C MET A 537 -24.77 -16.77 -2.25
N GLN A 538 -25.60 -16.27 -1.35
CA GLN A 538 -25.77 -16.81 -0.02
C GLN A 538 -26.89 -17.83 -0.08
N HIS A 539 -26.63 -18.97 0.52
CA HIS A 539 -27.49 -20.13 0.58
C HIS A 539 -27.99 -20.27 2.02
N ARG A 540 -29.32 -20.22 2.21
CA ARG A 540 -29.97 -20.37 3.51
C ARG A 540 -30.90 -21.56 3.46
N THR A 541 -30.33 -22.71 3.82
CA THR A 541 -31.05 -23.97 3.95
C THR A 541 -31.84 -23.97 5.25
N ARG A 542 -33.15 -23.97 5.13
CA ARG A 542 -34.09 -24.21 6.23
C ARG A 542 -34.34 -25.70 6.32
N TRP A 543 -34.28 -26.23 7.54
CA TRP A 543 -34.67 -27.60 7.84
C TRP A 543 -36.09 -27.58 8.38
N GLY A 544 -36.91 -28.55 7.97
CA GLY A 544 -38.22 -28.76 8.58
C GLY A 544 -38.14 -29.21 10.03
N GLY A 545 -39.30 -29.34 10.67
CA GLY A 545 -39.40 -29.85 12.02
C GLY A 545 -39.65 -31.35 12.07
N TYR A 546 -39.36 -31.96 13.23
CA TYR A 546 -39.69 -33.35 13.50
C TYR A 546 -41.14 -33.42 13.97
N GLY A 547 -41.87 -34.46 13.54
CA GLY A 547 -43.20 -34.73 14.09
C GLY A 547 -43.17 -35.21 15.53
N ASP A 548 -44.36 -35.33 16.12
CA ASP A 548 -44.56 -35.89 17.46
C ASP A 548 -43.79 -37.21 17.68
N LEU A 549 -43.17 -37.32 18.86
CA LEU A 549 -42.41 -38.51 19.24
C LEU A 549 -43.34 -39.71 19.44
N PRO A 550 -43.09 -40.86 18.80
CA PRO A 550 -43.92 -42.03 18.97
C PRO A 550 -43.80 -42.57 20.40
N THR A 551 -44.91 -43.03 20.97
CA THR A 551 -44.90 -43.71 22.27
C THR A 551 -44.19 -45.07 22.13
N VAL A 552 -43.15 -45.30 22.93
CA VAL A 552 -42.40 -46.56 22.94
C VAL A 552 -42.91 -47.43 24.09
N ALA A 553 -43.32 -48.67 23.79
CA ALA A 553 -43.74 -49.63 24.79
C ALA A 553 -42.54 -50.19 25.58
N GLU A 554 -42.76 -50.61 26.83
CA GLU A 554 -41.71 -51.21 27.66
C GLU A 554 -41.14 -52.47 26.99
N GLY A 555 -39.83 -52.47 26.71
CA GLY A 555 -39.12 -53.57 26.03
C GLY A 555 -39.15 -53.54 24.50
N ALA A 556 -39.74 -52.52 23.88
CA ALA A 556 -39.75 -52.36 22.42
C ALA A 556 -38.57 -51.52 21.90
N ASP A 557 -38.17 -51.79 20.66
CA ASP A 557 -37.15 -51.00 19.95
C ASP A 557 -37.69 -49.63 19.52
N TYR A 558 -36.86 -48.59 19.65
CA TYR A 558 -37.15 -47.25 19.15
C TYR A 558 -37.21 -47.25 17.62
N GLN A 559 -38.31 -46.76 17.06
CA GLN A 559 -38.44 -46.62 15.61
C GLN A 559 -37.61 -45.42 15.11
N PRO A 560 -36.95 -45.53 13.94
CA PRO A 560 -36.21 -44.42 13.37
C PRO A 560 -37.17 -43.28 13.01
N LEU A 561 -36.85 -42.06 13.46
CA LEU A 561 -37.59 -40.86 13.11
C LEU A 561 -37.32 -40.49 11.65
N SER A 562 -38.35 -40.07 10.92
CA SER A 562 -38.19 -39.48 9.59
C SER A 562 -37.46 -38.14 9.72
N SER A 563 -36.32 -38.00 9.04
CA SER A 563 -35.61 -36.72 8.99
C SER A 563 -36.44 -35.67 8.22
N PRO A 564 -36.48 -34.41 8.69
CA PRO A 564 -37.20 -33.35 8.00
C PRO A 564 -36.59 -33.03 6.63
N GLY A 565 -37.41 -32.59 5.69
CA GLY A 565 -36.93 -32.06 4.41
C GLY A 565 -36.30 -30.67 4.54
N ASP A 566 -35.66 -30.20 3.47
CA ASP A 566 -35.03 -28.90 3.40
C ASP A 566 -35.60 -27.99 2.30
N GLU A 567 -35.56 -26.68 2.52
CA GLU A 567 -35.90 -25.65 1.56
C GLU A 567 -34.84 -24.55 1.60
N GLU A 568 -34.47 -23.99 0.45
CA GLU A 568 -33.34 -23.07 0.36
C GLU A 568 -33.76 -21.69 -0.13
N ALA A 569 -33.56 -20.67 0.71
CA ALA A 569 -33.63 -19.28 0.30
C ALA A 569 -32.25 -18.80 -0.16
N THR A 570 -32.19 -18.07 -1.28
CA THR A 570 -30.93 -17.52 -1.79
C THR A 570 -30.99 -16.01 -1.98
N TYR A 571 -29.89 -15.33 -1.71
CA TYR A 571 -29.76 -13.89 -1.99
C TYR A 571 -28.30 -13.47 -2.17
N LYS A 572 -28.10 -12.27 -2.73
CA LYS A 572 -26.77 -11.68 -2.95
C LYS A 572 -26.72 -10.26 -2.41
N ALA A 573 -25.58 -9.91 -1.81
CA ALA A 573 -25.30 -8.54 -1.42
C ALA A 573 -25.16 -7.62 -2.65
N GLY A 574 -25.90 -6.53 -2.66
CA GLY A 574 -25.85 -5.49 -3.68
C GLY A 574 -25.21 -4.20 -3.15
N LYS A 575 -24.59 -3.42 -4.03
CA LYS A 575 -24.06 -2.09 -3.70
C LYS A 575 -25.14 -1.05 -3.95
N LYS A 576 -25.40 -0.19 -2.96
CA LYS A 576 -26.26 1.00 -3.06
C LYS A 576 -25.42 2.22 -2.72
N GLY A 577 -25.53 3.28 -3.51
CA GLY A 577 -24.67 4.45 -3.33
C GLY A 577 -24.85 5.48 -4.43
N GLY A 578 -24.19 6.61 -4.25
CA GLY A 578 -24.21 7.74 -5.17
C GLY A 578 -23.06 8.69 -4.88
N THR A 579 -22.78 9.57 -5.83
CA THR A 579 -21.80 10.64 -5.66
C THR A 579 -22.49 11.97 -5.44
N GLU A 580 -21.94 12.83 -4.60
CA GLU A 580 -22.36 14.21 -4.50
C GLU A 580 -21.16 15.16 -4.52
N ASP A 581 -21.32 16.28 -5.24
CA ASP A 581 -20.24 17.21 -5.51
C ASP A 581 -20.38 18.51 -4.69
N VAL A 582 -19.27 18.99 -4.11
CA VAL A 582 -19.15 20.34 -3.53
C VAL A 582 -18.21 21.15 -4.41
N THR A 583 -18.74 22.19 -5.06
CA THR A 583 -17.95 23.00 -6.00
C THR A 583 -17.17 24.10 -5.29
N LEU A 584 -16.12 24.60 -5.93
CA LEU A 584 -15.30 25.70 -5.42
C LEU A 584 -16.10 27.00 -5.26
N GLU A 585 -17.11 27.23 -6.09
CA GLU A 585 -18.02 28.38 -5.95
C GLU A 585 -18.82 28.31 -4.65
N MET A 586 -19.31 27.12 -4.26
CA MET A 586 -20.03 26.95 -2.98
C MET A 586 -19.14 27.26 -1.78
N ILE A 587 -17.85 26.89 -1.86
CA ILE A 587 -16.85 27.19 -0.82
C ILE A 587 -16.52 28.70 -0.84
N LYS A 588 -16.36 29.29 -2.02
CA LYS A 588 -16.01 30.71 -2.18
C LYS A 588 -17.11 31.65 -1.72
N ASN A 589 -18.36 31.30 -2.05
CA ASN A 589 -19.57 32.01 -1.65
C ASN A 589 -19.97 31.73 -0.19
N ASP A 590 -19.31 30.76 0.45
CA ASP A 590 -19.55 30.34 1.82
C ASP A 590 -21.03 29.96 2.03
N ASP A 591 -21.55 29.09 1.15
CA ASP A 591 -22.93 28.56 1.21
C ASP A 591 -23.08 27.53 2.35
N VAL A 592 -22.77 27.96 3.58
CA VAL A 592 -22.74 27.18 4.81
C VAL A 592 -24.04 26.40 5.01
N GLY A 593 -25.18 26.99 4.64
CA GLY A 593 -26.49 26.34 4.75
C GLY A 593 -26.65 25.12 3.86
N VAL A 594 -26.04 25.10 2.67
CA VAL A 594 -26.08 23.94 1.76
C VAL A 594 -25.06 22.91 2.22
N ILE A 595 -23.83 23.34 2.47
CA ILE A 595 -22.71 22.47 2.86
C ILE A 595 -23.06 21.68 4.14
N ARG A 596 -23.58 22.34 5.19
CA ARG A 596 -24.00 21.69 6.46
C ARG A 596 -25.13 20.68 6.29
N ARG A 597 -25.97 20.82 5.25
CA ARG A 597 -27.11 19.92 5.03
C ARG A 597 -26.74 18.65 4.27
N ILE A 598 -25.63 18.64 3.53
CA ILE A 598 -25.21 17.49 2.72
C ILE A 598 -25.09 16.21 3.58
N PRO A 599 -24.34 16.18 4.71
CA PRO A 599 -24.21 14.97 5.52
C PRO A 599 -25.56 14.49 6.06
N THR A 600 -26.40 15.43 6.51
CA THR A 600 -27.74 15.16 7.06
C THR A 600 -28.71 14.59 6.02
N LYS A 601 -28.69 15.13 4.80
CA LYS A 601 -29.57 14.67 3.72
C LYS A 601 -29.10 13.34 3.16
N LEU A 602 -27.78 13.14 3.01
CA LEU A 602 -27.20 11.88 2.57
C LEU A 602 -27.47 10.75 3.58
N SER A 603 -27.27 10.98 4.88
CA SER A 603 -27.54 9.99 5.92
C SER A 603 -29.01 9.56 5.93
N ARG A 604 -29.93 10.54 5.89
CA ARG A 604 -31.38 10.28 5.86
C ARG A 604 -31.78 9.52 4.58
N ALA A 605 -31.19 9.86 3.43
CA ALA A 605 -31.44 9.17 2.17
C ALA A 605 -30.95 7.71 2.21
N ALA A 606 -29.75 7.46 2.73
CA ALA A 606 -29.20 6.12 2.89
C ALA A 606 -30.08 5.25 3.79
N LYS A 607 -30.51 5.79 4.94
CA LYS A 607 -31.37 5.08 5.89
C LYS A 607 -32.75 4.79 5.34
N ARG A 608 -33.36 5.78 4.68
CA ARG A 608 -34.65 5.62 3.98
C ARG A 608 -34.57 4.55 2.89
N THR A 609 -33.45 4.45 2.15
CA THR A 609 -33.29 3.46 1.08
C THR A 609 -33.21 2.05 1.64
N LEU A 610 -32.48 1.83 2.74
CA LEU A 610 -32.44 0.54 3.43
C LEU A 610 -33.82 0.15 3.95
N ALA A 611 -34.50 1.07 4.65
CA ALA A 611 -35.81 0.76 5.23
C ALA A 611 -36.86 0.47 4.14
N LYS A 612 -36.85 1.19 3.01
CA LYS A 612 -37.68 0.88 1.84
C LYS A 612 -37.37 -0.49 1.25
N PHE A 613 -36.09 -0.86 1.14
CA PHE A 613 -35.69 -2.18 0.64
C PHE A 613 -36.32 -3.30 1.48
N VAL A 614 -36.34 -3.17 2.81
CA VAL A 614 -36.95 -4.18 3.69
C VAL A 614 -38.47 -4.18 3.60
N PHE A 615 -39.12 -3.02 3.75
CA PHE A 615 -40.58 -2.94 3.70
C PHE A 615 -41.15 -3.27 2.31
N ASP A 616 -40.37 -3.13 1.24
CA ASP A 616 -40.78 -3.53 -0.10
C ASP A 616 -40.95 -5.04 -0.25
N PHE A 617 -40.31 -5.89 0.56
CA PHE A 617 -40.63 -7.33 0.59
C PHE A 617 -42.10 -7.56 0.96
N LEU A 618 -42.65 -6.78 1.90
CA LEU A 618 -44.06 -6.90 2.31
C LEU A 618 -45.01 -6.22 1.32
N ARG A 619 -44.60 -5.07 0.79
CA ARG A 619 -45.43 -4.27 -0.12
C ARG A 619 -45.55 -4.89 -1.51
N THR A 620 -44.42 -5.29 -2.11
CA THR A 620 -44.37 -5.75 -3.51
C THR A 620 -44.74 -7.21 -3.68
N ASN A 621 -44.76 -7.97 -2.58
CA ASN A 621 -45.11 -9.40 -2.56
C ASN A 621 -44.27 -10.25 -3.54
N PRO A 622 -42.93 -10.30 -3.39
CA PRO A 622 -42.06 -10.99 -4.32
C PRO A 622 -42.25 -12.51 -4.26
N VAL A 623 -41.84 -13.18 -5.34
CA VAL A 623 -41.73 -14.64 -5.39
C VAL A 623 -40.59 -15.11 -4.48
N ILE A 624 -40.84 -16.13 -3.68
CA ILE A 624 -39.89 -16.69 -2.71
C ILE A 624 -39.36 -18.07 -3.16
N TYR A 625 -38.67 -18.80 -2.28
CA TYR A 625 -37.98 -20.06 -2.57
C TYR A 625 -38.89 -21.20 -3.07
N ASP A 626 -40.18 -21.16 -2.74
CA ASP A 626 -41.18 -22.16 -3.13
C ASP A 626 -41.89 -21.84 -4.46
N THR A 627 -41.37 -20.87 -5.22
CA THR A 627 -41.91 -20.36 -6.49
C THR A 627 -43.25 -19.63 -6.40
N LYS A 628 -43.79 -19.46 -5.20
CA LYS A 628 -45.02 -18.68 -4.95
C LYS A 628 -44.66 -17.30 -4.40
N ALA A 629 -45.62 -16.38 -4.44
CA ALA A 629 -45.46 -15.07 -3.80
C ALA A 629 -45.43 -15.22 -2.27
N LEU A 630 -44.74 -14.31 -1.56
CA LEU A 630 -44.69 -14.29 -0.10
C LEU A 630 -46.08 -14.45 0.53
N PHE A 631 -47.04 -13.65 0.07
CA PHE A 631 -48.45 -13.73 0.43
C PHE A 631 -49.23 -14.42 -0.68
N HIS A 632 -49.73 -15.61 -0.38
CA HIS A 632 -50.46 -16.44 -1.33
C HIS A 632 -51.55 -17.25 -0.62
N VAL A 633 -52.59 -17.63 -1.36
CA VAL A 633 -53.71 -18.42 -0.81
C VAL A 633 -53.22 -19.77 -0.29
N ASP A 634 -52.32 -20.43 -1.04
CA ASP A 634 -51.73 -21.71 -0.63
C ASP A 634 -50.83 -21.61 0.62
N HIS A 635 -50.33 -20.42 0.93
CA HIS A 635 -49.59 -20.17 2.17
C HIS A 635 -50.53 -19.89 3.34
N ALA A 636 -51.84 -19.79 3.10
CA ALA A 636 -52.87 -19.42 4.06
C ALA A 636 -52.54 -18.12 4.83
N ASN A 637 -51.86 -17.18 4.16
CA ASN A 637 -51.37 -15.94 4.77
C ASN A 637 -51.83 -14.67 4.03
N LEU A 638 -52.78 -14.79 3.10
CA LEU A 638 -53.37 -13.70 2.34
C LEU A 638 -54.87 -13.56 2.67
N PHE A 639 -55.27 -12.33 3.01
CA PHE A 639 -56.63 -11.94 3.40
C PHE A 639 -57.09 -10.71 2.61
N THR A 640 -58.36 -10.33 2.75
CA THR A 640 -58.95 -9.17 2.04
C THR A 640 -59.77 -8.24 2.94
N ALA A 641 -59.85 -8.51 4.24
CA ALA A 641 -60.66 -7.73 5.16
C ALA A 641 -59.94 -6.45 5.60
N ALA A 642 -60.71 -5.36 5.73
CA ALA A 642 -60.22 -4.11 6.32
C ALA A 642 -59.75 -4.32 7.77
N LEU A 643 -58.90 -3.41 8.24
CA LEU A 643 -58.32 -3.49 9.58
C LEU A 643 -59.41 -3.32 10.66
N ASP A 644 -59.75 -4.40 11.35
CA ASP A 644 -60.62 -4.40 12.53
C ASP A 644 -60.20 -5.49 13.55
N LYS A 645 -60.92 -5.58 14.68
CA LYS A 645 -60.62 -6.56 15.73
C LYS A 645 -60.85 -8.01 15.28
N ALA A 646 -61.82 -8.25 14.40
CA ALA A 646 -62.18 -9.60 13.94
C ALA A 646 -61.17 -10.11 12.89
N ALA A 647 -60.77 -9.25 11.96
CA ALA A 647 -59.75 -9.50 10.97
C ALA A 647 -58.39 -9.75 11.64
N LEU A 648 -58.00 -8.94 12.62
CA LEU A 648 -56.76 -9.18 13.38
C LEU A 648 -56.79 -10.55 14.12
N ALA A 649 -57.94 -10.92 14.68
CA ALA A 649 -58.11 -12.25 15.30
C ALA A 649 -57.98 -13.38 14.28
N ALA A 650 -58.51 -13.21 13.06
CA ALA A 650 -58.39 -14.17 11.97
C ALA A 650 -56.92 -14.35 11.53
N HIS A 651 -56.17 -13.26 11.36
CA HIS A 651 -54.74 -13.30 11.04
C HIS A 651 -53.94 -14.03 12.12
N ARG A 652 -54.19 -13.71 13.40
CA ARG A 652 -53.57 -14.43 14.54
C ARG A 652 -53.86 -15.92 14.50
N LEU A 653 -55.11 -16.32 14.26
CA LEU A 653 -55.48 -17.73 14.18
C LEU A 653 -54.85 -18.43 12.99
N ALA A 654 -54.67 -17.74 11.87
CA ALA A 654 -54.00 -18.29 10.70
C ALA A 654 -52.52 -18.57 10.98
N MET A 655 -51.81 -17.63 11.62
CA MET A 655 -50.42 -17.84 12.03
C MET A 655 -50.27 -19.00 13.02
N LEU A 656 -51.17 -19.10 14.01
CA LEU A 656 -51.18 -20.22 14.97
C LEU A 656 -51.45 -21.59 14.32
N LYS A 657 -52.14 -21.60 13.19
CA LYS A 657 -52.49 -22.81 12.44
C LYS A 657 -51.46 -23.18 11.37
N GLN A 658 -50.44 -22.36 11.15
CA GLN A 658 -49.35 -22.71 10.25
C GLN A 658 -48.69 -24.00 10.74
N THR A 659 -48.48 -24.93 9.81
CA THR A 659 -47.83 -26.21 10.09
C THR A 659 -46.36 -26.14 9.77
N GLU A 660 -45.58 -27.01 10.43
CA GLU A 660 -44.18 -27.19 10.11
C GLU A 660 -43.99 -27.70 8.68
N LEU A 661 -42.75 -27.60 8.19
CA LEU A 661 -42.39 -28.23 6.93
C LEU A 661 -42.23 -29.74 7.20
N SER A 662 -42.89 -30.57 6.41
CA SER A 662 -42.92 -32.04 6.51
C SER A 662 -43.65 -32.63 7.72
N SER A 663 -43.65 -31.97 8.87
CA SER A 663 -44.53 -32.31 9.99
C SER A 663 -45.85 -31.53 9.87
N ASN A 664 -46.99 -32.23 9.87
CA ASN A 664 -48.31 -31.58 9.88
C ASN A 664 -48.62 -30.93 11.25
N ASP A 665 -47.68 -30.94 12.18
CA ASP A 665 -47.81 -30.32 13.49
C ASP A 665 -47.80 -28.80 13.39
N ARG A 666 -48.49 -28.14 14.33
CA ARG A 666 -48.66 -26.69 14.34
C ARG A 666 -47.48 -26.01 15.02
N ILE A 667 -46.93 -24.99 14.37
CA ILE A 667 -45.81 -24.20 14.88
C ILE A 667 -46.22 -23.38 16.11
N GLY A 668 -47.48 -22.93 16.18
CA GLY A 668 -47.98 -22.19 17.34
C GLY A 668 -47.46 -20.75 17.47
N ILE A 669 -46.98 -20.15 16.37
CA ILE A 669 -46.52 -18.75 16.33
C ILE A 669 -47.67 -17.75 16.33
N THR A 670 -47.46 -16.60 16.97
CA THR A 670 -48.43 -15.49 17.02
C THR A 670 -47.84 -14.20 16.47
N PRO A 671 -48.66 -13.31 15.86
CA PRO A 671 -48.21 -11.99 15.46
C PRO A 671 -47.93 -11.12 16.70
N SER A 672 -46.78 -10.48 16.71
CA SER A 672 -46.35 -9.53 17.76
C SER A 672 -46.28 -8.09 17.24
N ARG A 673 -46.22 -7.92 15.91
CA ARG A 673 -46.07 -6.63 15.23
C ARG A 673 -47.18 -6.44 14.20
N LEU A 674 -47.73 -5.23 14.16
CA LEU A 674 -48.74 -4.79 13.20
C LEU A 674 -48.13 -3.69 12.33
N ILE A 675 -48.10 -3.92 11.02
CA ILE A 675 -47.44 -3.05 10.04
C ILE A 675 -48.53 -2.43 9.18
N VAL A 676 -48.62 -1.10 9.22
CA VAL A 676 -49.73 -0.36 8.61
C VAL A 676 -49.22 0.88 7.85
N PRO A 677 -49.94 1.34 6.83
CA PRO A 677 -49.73 2.67 6.27
C PRO A 677 -50.04 3.74 7.32
N VAL A 678 -49.52 4.95 7.13
CA VAL A 678 -49.63 6.03 8.13
C VAL A 678 -51.08 6.46 8.36
N GLU A 679 -51.93 6.31 7.35
CA GLU A 679 -53.36 6.62 7.38
C GLU A 679 -54.13 5.69 8.34
N LEU A 680 -53.69 4.44 8.51
CA LEU A 680 -54.32 3.46 9.42
C LEU A 680 -53.71 3.45 10.81
N GLN A 681 -52.72 4.30 11.09
CA GLN A 681 -52.01 4.27 12.36
C GLN A 681 -52.95 4.55 13.55
N GLU A 682 -53.85 5.53 13.43
CA GLU A 682 -54.81 5.84 14.49
C GLU A 682 -55.78 4.68 14.73
N THR A 683 -56.33 4.11 13.64
CA THR A 683 -57.19 2.93 13.70
C THR A 683 -56.49 1.76 14.38
N ALA A 684 -55.23 1.49 14.03
CA ALA A 684 -54.42 0.43 14.63
C ALA A 684 -54.22 0.64 16.14
N VAL A 685 -53.94 1.87 16.58
CA VAL A 685 -53.78 2.21 18.00
C VAL A 685 -55.10 2.03 18.76
N ASP A 686 -56.21 2.43 18.15
CA ASP A 686 -57.54 2.35 18.75
C ASP A 686 -58.04 0.90 18.93
N LEU A 687 -57.54 -0.06 18.13
CA LEU A 687 -57.86 -1.48 18.32
C LEU A 687 -57.48 -1.99 19.71
N PHE A 688 -56.38 -1.48 20.28
CA PHE A 688 -55.84 -1.93 21.57
C PHE A 688 -56.30 -1.08 22.75
N LYS A 689 -56.93 0.08 22.51
CA LYS A 689 -57.54 0.89 23.56
C LYS A 689 -58.83 0.24 24.07
N LEU A 690 -59.09 0.39 25.37
CA LEU A 690 -60.41 0.10 25.95
C LEU A 690 -61.43 1.07 25.35
N SER A 691 -62.59 0.54 24.96
CA SER A 691 -63.72 1.33 24.46
C SER A 691 -64.67 1.63 25.63
N THR A 692 -65.98 1.41 25.47
CA THR A 692 -66.98 1.52 26.56
C THR A 692 -67.01 0.32 27.50
N ASN A 693 -66.17 -0.70 27.29
CA ASN A 693 -66.12 -1.90 28.11
C ASN A 693 -65.19 -1.70 29.31
N ASN A 694 -65.62 -2.18 30.49
CA ASN A 694 -64.84 -2.08 31.73
C ASN A 694 -63.65 -3.05 31.78
N GLU A 695 -63.66 -4.12 30.96
CA GLU A 695 -62.61 -5.13 30.89
C GLU A 695 -61.99 -5.20 29.50
N LYS A 696 -60.70 -5.56 29.44
CA LYS A 696 -59.97 -5.74 28.17
C LYS A 696 -60.47 -6.98 27.46
N THR A 697 -60.81 -6.86 26.18
CA THR A 697 -61.01 -8.02 25.33
C THR A 697 -59.68 -8.74 25.09
N PHE A 698 -59.75 -10.01 24.68
CA PHE A 698 -58.54 -10.80 24.38
C PHE A 698 -57.60 -10.11 23.39
N ILE A 699 -58.13 -9.45 22.34
CA ILE A 699 -57.33 -8.69 21.38
C ILE A 699 -56.66 -7.46 22.01
N GLN A 700 -57.34 -6.75 22.91
CA GLN A 700 -56.79 -5.61 23.65
C GLN A 700 -55.71 -6.02 24.67
N SER A 701 -55.66 -7.30 25.05
CA SER A 701 -54.63 -7.85 25.95
C SER A 701 -53.32 -8.23 25.27
N LEU A 702 -53.31 -8.37 23.93
CA LEU A 702 -52.17 -8.90 23.16
C LEU A 702 -51.00 -7.90 22.97
N THR A 703 -51.15 -6.63 23.35
CA THR A 703 -50.14 -5.55 23.25
C THR A 703 -49.14 -5.73 22.10
N MET A 704 -49.58 -5.48 20.86
CA MET A 704 -48.71 -5.57 19.68
C MET A 704 -48.00 -4.25 19.41
N ASN A 705 -46.79 -4.31 18.85
CA ASN A 705 -46.10 -3.10 18.40
C ASN A 705 -46.62 -2.65 17.04
N ILE A 706 -46.95 -1.36 16.90
CA ILE A 706 -47.48 -0.79 15.66
C ILE A 706 -46.34 -0.10 14.92
N ILE A 707 -46.10 -0.51 13.67
CA ILE A 707 -45.05 0.01 12.80
C ILE A 707 -45.72 0.75 11.64
N PRO A 708 -45.81 2.10 11.69
CA PRO A 708 -46.32 2.89 10.59
C PRO A 708 -45.28 3.02 9.46
N VAL A 709 -45.68 2.73 8.22
CA VAL A 709 -44.80 2.80 7.05
C VAL A 709 -45.13 4.03 6.20
N TRP A 710 -44.25 5.04 6.27
CA TRP A 710 -44.48 6.40 5.74
C TRP A 710 -44.57 6.54 4.21
N TYR A 711 -44.35 5.48 3.43
CA TYR A 711 -44.31 5.56 1.96
C TYR A 711 -45.21 4.55 1.26
N TRP A 712 -45.96 3.75 2.01
CA TRP A 712 -46.98 2.89 1.42
C TRP A 712 -48.09 3.79 0.87
N MET A 713 -48.37 3.64 -0.43
CA MET A 713 -49.32 4.50 -1.14
C MET A 713 -50.75 3.98 -1.08
N ASP A 714 -50.90 2.68 -0.79
CA ASP A 714 -52.20 2.08 -0.55
C ASP A 714 -52.58 2.34 0.92
N PRO A 715 -53.65 3.10 1.18
CA PRO A 715 -54.03 3.46 2.54
C PRO A 715 -54.75 2.34 3.28
N ASN A 716 -55.10 1.21 2.65
CA ASN A 716 -55.94 0.19 3.24
C ASN A 716 -55.20 -1.12 3.52
N ASP A 717 -54.17 -1.44 2.74
CA ASP A 717 -53.36 -2.66 2.91
C ASP A 717 -52.63 -2.70 4.26
N TRP A 718 -52.66 -3.84 4.94
CA TRP A 718 -51.95 -4.00 6.22
C TRP A 718 -51.37 -5.40 6.38
N CYS A 719 -50.33 -5.53 7.21
CA CYS A 719 -49.61 -6.78 7.44
C CYS A 719 -49.41 -7.05 8.94
N THR A 720 -49.27 -8.32 9.31
CA THR A 720 -48.77 -8.72 10.64
C THR A 720 -47.46 -9.48 10.50
N ALA A 721 -46.60 -9.36 11.50
CA ALA A 721 -45.36 -10.10 11.60
C ALA A 721 -45.20 -10.75 12.99
N ALA A 722 -44.61 -11.94 13.01
CA ALA A 722 -44.13 -12.60 14.22
C ALA A 722 -42.84 -11.92 14.74
N ASP A 723 -42.39 -12.34 15.92
CA ASP A 723 -41.05 -11.97 16.36
C ASP A 723 -39.98 -12.73 15.57
N PRO A 724 -38.94 -12.07 15.03
CA PRO A 724 -37.81 -12.74 14.41
C PRO A 724 -37.11 -13.75 15.34
N ALA A 725 -37.23 -13.58 16.66
CA ALA A 725 -36.70 -14.54 17.64
C ALA A 725 -37.49 -15.86 17.67
N ASP A 726 -38.80 -15.82 17.40
CA ASP A 726 -39.64 -17.02 17.31
C ASP A 726 -39.46 -17.70 15.94
N ILE A 727 -39.51 -16.90 14.88
CA ILE A 727 -39.37 -17.38 13.51
C ILE A 727 -38.72 -16.31 12.62
N PRO A 728 -37.51 -16.56 12.08
CA PRO A 728 -36.83 -15.61 11.21
C PRO A 728 -37.55 -15.56 9.85
N GLY A 729 -38.38 -14.54 9.65
CA GLY A 729 -39.14 -14.38 8.42
C GLY A 729 -38.36 -13.74 7.26
N ILE A 730 -37.58 -12.70 7.55
CA ILE A 730 -36.72 -12.00 6.59
C ILE A 730 -35.31 -11.95 7.15
N GLU A 731 -34.32 -12.26 6.33
CA GLU A 731 -32.91 -12.10 6.66
C GLU A 731 -32.31 -10.94 5.85
N ILE A 732 -31.61 -10.03 6.54
CA ILE A 732 -30.83 -8.96 5.92
C ILE A 732 -29.35 -9.18 6.25
N GLY A 733 -28.56 -9.36 5.19
CA GLY A 733 -27.12 -9.53 5.25
C GLY A 733 -26.37 -8.23 4.94
N PHE A 734 -25.43 -7.87 5.81
CA PHE A 734 -24.50 -6.74 5.59
C PHE A 734 -23.09 -7.23 5.34
N LEU A 735 -22.42 -6.70 4.31
CA LEU A 735 -21.05 -7.10 4.01
C LEU A 735 -20.11 -6.72 5.16
N ASP A 736 -19.28 -7.66 5.59
CA ASP A 736 -18.34 -7.56 6.71
C ASP A 736 -18.99 -7.12 8.03
N GLY A 737 -20.31 -7.31 8.16
CA GLY A 737 -21.10 -6.82 9.30
C GLY A 737 -21.27 -5.30 9.36
N GLN A 738 -20.88 -4.56 8.32
CA GLN A 738 -20.96 -3.10 8.27
C GLN A 738 -22.41 -2.65 7.97
N GLN A 739 -23.16 -2.33 9.03
CA GLN A 739 -24.53 -1.81 8.92
C GLN A 739 -24.58 -0.30 8.61
N GLU A 740 -23.45 0.38 8.69
CA GLU A 740 -23.34 1.82 8.48
C GLU A 740 -22.87 2.13 7.05
N PRO A 741 -23.39 3.21 6.43
CA PRO A 741 -22.90 3.63 5.13
C PRO A 741 -21.49 4.23 5.24
N GLU A 742 -20.65 3.92 4.26
CA GLU A 742 -19.30 4.46 4.12
C GLU A 742 -19.33 5.69 3.20
N LEU A 743 -18.49 6.68 3.52
CA LEU A 743 -18.28 7.86 2.69
C LEU A 743 -16.81 7.91 2.27
N PHE A 744 -16.58 8.14 0.97
CA PHE A 744 -15.24 8.30 0.40
C PHE A 744 -15.12 9.69 -0.21
N VAL A 745 -13.94 10.29 -0.12
CA VAL A 745 -13.59 11.53 -0.81
C VAL A 745 -12.67 11.19 -1.98
N GLN A 746 -12.92 11.79 -3.14
CA GLN A 746 -11.99 11.68 -4.25
C GLN A 746 -10.78 12.61 -4.03
N ASP A 747 -9.67 12.05 -3.55
CA ASP A 747 -8.47 12.80 -3.13
C ASP A 747 -7.20 12.50 -3.94
N SER A 748 -7.30 12.25 -5.25
CA SER A 748 -6.09 12.17 -6.07
C SER A 748 -5.72 13.56 -6.61
N PRO A 749 -4.50 14.07 -6.33
CA PRO A 749 -4.05 15.39 -6.83
C PRO A 749 -3.94 15.47 -8.36
N THR A 750 -3.74 14.33 -9.02
CA THR A 750 -3.52 14.23 -10.47
C THR A 750 -4.70 13.63 -11.22
N VAL A 751 -5.62 12.97 -10.52
CA VAL A 751 -6.82 12.34 -11.10
C VAL A 751 -8.03 12.60 -10.20
N GLY A 752 -8.45 13.87 -10.13
CA GLY A 752 -9.51 14.31 -9.23
C GLY A 752 -10.52 15.23 -9.91
N SER A 753 -11.76 15.22 -9.43
CA SER A 753 -12.80 16.18 -9.85
C SER A 753 -12.39 17.64 -9.62
N MET A 754 -11.49 17.90 -8.67
CA MET A 754 -10.88 19.22 -8.46
C MET A 754 -9.97 19.63 -9.62
N PHE A 755 -9.23 18.69 -10.22
CA PHE A 755 -8.38 18.97 -11.37
C PHE A 755 -9.20 19.16 -12.66
N ALA A 756 -10.28 18.40 -12.82
CA ALA A 756 -11.07 18.41 -14.05
C ALA A 756 -12.21 19.45 -14.05
N ALA A 757 -12.77 19.80 -12.90
CA ALA A 757 -14.01 20.55 -12.80
C ALA A 757 -14.17 21.35 -11.48
N ASP A 758 -13.07 21.68 -10.79
CA ASP A 758 -13.05 22.50 -9.55
C ASP A 758 -14.10 22.06 -8.50
N LYS A 759 -14.29 20.74 -8.33
CA LYS A 759 -15.28 20.17 -7.42
C LYS A 759 -14.74 19.02 -6.58
N LEU A 760 -15.18 18.96 -5.32
CA LEU A 760 -14.88 17.91 -4.36
C LEU A 760 -16.00 16.88 -4.40
N THR A 761 -15.72 15.67 -4.89
CA THR A 761 -16.71 14.62 -5.01
C THR A 761 -16.68 13.70 -3.79
N TYR A 762 -17.82 13.60 -3.11
CA TYR A 762 -18.11 12.60 -2.10
C TYR A 762 -18.78 11.39 -2.73
N LYS A 763 -18.43 10.18 -2.30
CA LYS A 763 -19.06 8.94 -2.71
C LYS A 763 -19.62 8.22 -1.49
N LEU A 764 -20.93 8.06 -1.43
CA LEU A 764 -21.60 7.25 -0.42
C LEU A 764 -21.75 5.81 -0.93
N ARG A 765 -21.44 4.83 -0.07
CA ARG A 765 -21.55 3.40 -0.35
C ARG A 765 -22.19 2.68 0.82
N HIS A 766 -23.18 1.85 0.55
CA HIS A 766 -23.82 0.97 1.52
C HIS A 766 -24.07 -0.39 0.86
N ILE A 767 -23.68 -1.47 1.50
CA ILE A 767 -23.66 -2.80 0.89
C ILE A 767 -24.47 -3.77 1.74
N TYR A 768 -25.59 -4.21 1.19
CA TYR A 768 -26.50 -5.14 1.86
C TYR A 768 -27.29 -5.96 0.84
N GLY A 769 -27.84 -7.07 1.29
CA GLY A 769 -28.78 -7.91 0.55
C GLY A 769 -29.75 -8.57 1.53
N GLY A 770 -30.78 -9.23 1.00
CA GLY A 770 -31.70 -9.96 1.85
C GLY A 770 -32.70 -10.79 1.06
N ALA A 771 -33.34 -11.71 1.75
CA ALA A 771 -34.40 -12.56 1.23
C ALA A 771 -35.42 -12.86 2.33
N VAL A 772 -36.62 -13.25 1.89
CA VAL A 772 -37.60 -13.90 2.76
C VAL A 772 -37.12 -15.33 3.02
N THR A 773 -36.92 -15.65 4.28
CA THR A 773 -36.53 -17.00 4.76
C THR A 773 -37.75 -17.82 5.18
N ASP A 774 -38.82 -17.18 5.64
CA ASP A 774 -40.05 -17.89 6.03
C ASP A 774 -41.31 -17.05 5.81
N TYR A 775 -42.26 -17.56 5.01
CA TYR A 775 -43.54 -16.90 4.76
C TYR A 775 -44.50 -16.98 5.94
N ARG A 776 -44.33 -17.97 6.83
CA ARG A 776 -45.25 -18.25 7.96
C ARG A 776 -45.15 -17.18 9.05
N ALA A 777 -44.03 -16.45 9.07
CA ALA A 777 -43.81 -15.31 9.94
C ALA A 777 -44.73 -14.12 9.62
N PHE A 778 -45.38 -14.10 8.46
CA PHE A 778 -46.14 -12.94 7.97
C PHE A 778 -47.55 -13.30 7.54
N THR A 779 -48.47 -12.35 7.68
CA THR A 779 -49.75 -12.35 6.96
C THR A 779 -50.04 -10.96 6.41
N LYS A 780 -50.80 -10.89 5.32
CA LYS A 780 -51.21 -9.63 4.67
C LYS A 780 -52.68 -9.63 4.36
N ALA A 781 -53.33 -8.48 4.55
CA ALA A 781 -54.63 -8.18 4.00
C ALA A 781 -54.48 -7.20 2.84
N VAL A 782 -55.01 -7.58 1.67
CA VAL A 782 -55.12 -6.70 0.50
C VAL A 782 -56.57 -6.25 0.38
N VAL A 783 -56.82 -4.98 0.68
CA VAL A 783 -58.19 -4.45 0.84
C VAL A 783 -58.59 -3.73 -0.45
N ALA A 784 -59.71 -4.16 -1.05
CA ALA A 784 -60.19 -3.66 -2.34
C ALA A 784 -60.80 -2.25 -2.29
#